data_AF-A0A6N9S4T3-F1
#
_entry.id   AF-A0A6N9S4T3-F1
#
_cell.length_a   1.000
_cell.length_b   1.000
_cell.length_c   1.000
_cell.angle_alpha   90.00
_cell.angle_beta   90.00
_cell.angle_gamma   90.00
#
_symmetry.space_group_name_H-M   'P 1'
#
loop_
_entity.id
_entity.type
_entity.pdbx_description
1 polymer ?
#
loop_
_entity_poly.entity_id
_entity_poly.type
_entity_poly.pdbx_seq_one_letter_code
_entity_poly.pdbx_strand_id
1 'polypeptide(L)'
;MKTRQYAQKSIFDLEAIFEQSRNNVSELEQLLSELTFRNTARARTLTSKIEQSLTAISDRSEVAMSASSPSTCNLDSASIQFSQAVPHNAPATVEQLQPKAIPDTAMRQQFDKGQIDLGPLPSFSPSDKANDARAILAAWTALEALSPQGYKRPEDMATGDRSRIALLERVVPWGPNARSKPSYKLYFEVVLGAIALDKATDELVKVFGEDEERSRPDGKKAAIGSILIDKEGYVLEDKGVAVSSFAWALKPALDLKLGSLGNWPNVEPRIIEHLDRIVRRHNEDGEPIPIDLDVVLNAYKWLVSQFGVPEHLVEPPTFAIKVFHHFKAKAPPEPSLLNSFYLEDLGEATKLIETGKAGTGLRRYMGIGRPDQKIDVLSPISAVEPFVAPSLMPQARWPSKGGHPLVLLQQAAVNAARAELNNAPGIIGVNGPPGTGKTTLLRDIVVGCILDRATAMSGFNKPQDAFSTTGEKLAFGSNAFLHFYKLHASLKGHEIVVASSNNKAVENVSKELPLKEANGRHEQITYFRSISDLIANPKRAGYFEAEGDTPSDPIETWGLIAAALGKSSNRGAFQQGFWWNEDGGFLTYLKAARGINVMREIKDEQTGEIIDRVMPSVVVNERPSTNEADALAAWRKARAIFLKLKETVDAEIASIEEMRRDIQALKGATTELQRVEQRRPNLNEAVEEAHQTAESCQREHEKAKSQIEQDKIMLDSHLAGRPGFFSRLFATAAWKLWRSTLQKLSATLQQSVLRAQETDGALELARTEWSNTKSQLQQLDQEISSKCQAVSKLKATEAEARNRMGDRVVDERFFEREHEAIHLTAPWLPDEVHRLREDLFAAALTVHKTFIDASASRLQHNLGLLMSGMVAGAFQSSAHRELLPDLWSSLFMVVPTVSTTFASVRTMFGDLPPESIGWLLVDEAGQAVPQAAVGAIMRAKRSIVVGDPLQIPPVVSLPEKLNAEICKFFDIDQVEWSAPAASTQTLADQASRFKSTFVMDVGDREVGLPLLVHRRCQNPMFDVSNSIAYAKQMVHAVGPKRPGSIGSALGRSRWVDINGDAETKWCPDEGEAVVRMLKELAASGITNPDVFIITPFKIIEQNMRRRLDRETDLLRTFGVKLDEWCRDRVGTIHTFQGREADTVILLLGAPKASQQRARQWAASPPNIINVAVSRAKQNLYVVGSAAAWAGAGTSLQVLHRQLAQSA
;
A
#
# COMPACT_ATOMS: atom_id res chain seq x y z
N MET A 1 30.50 -72.29 2.08
CA MET A 1 29.65 -71.10 2.23
C MET A 1 28.71 -71.33 3.42
N LYS A 2 28.85 -70.59 4.52
CA LYS A 2 27.92 -70.67 5.66
C LYS A 2 26.60 -70.00 5.26
N THR A 3 25.47 -70.68 5.48
CA THR A 3 24.12 -70.23 5.16
C THR A 3 23.78 -68.96 5.96
N ARG A 4 23.37 -67.88 5.29
CA ARG A 4 23.03 -66.60 5.95
C ARG A 4 21.64 -66.70 6.56
N GLN A 5 21.59 -66.90 7.88
CA GLN A 5 20.36 -67.20 8.64
C GLN A 5 19.28 -66.10 8.57
N TYR A 6 19.66 -64.85 8.28
CA TYR A 6 18.76 -63.69 8.30
C TYR A 6 18.55 -63.02 6.93
N ALA A 7 19.04 -63.62 5.85
CA ALA A 7 18.99 -63.03 4.52
C ALA A 7 17.55 -62.76 4.01
N GLN A 8 16.56 -63.55 4.43
CA GLN A 8 15.16 -63.40 4.02
C GLN A 8 14.30 -62.56 4.99
N LYS A 9 14.85 -62.08 6.12
CA LYS A 9 14.09 -61.30 7.12
C LYS A 9 14.08 -59.81 6.79
N SER A 10 13.00 -59.08 7.05
CA SER A 10 12.95 -57.63 6.85
C SER A 10 13.74 -56.88 7.94
N ILE A 11 14.06 -55.60 7.75
CA ILE A 11 14.76 -54.80 8.79
C ILE A 11 13.90 -54.68 10.05
N PHE A 12 12.58 -54.65 9.91
CA PHE A 12 11.65 -54.66 11.03
C PHE A 12 11.75 -55.96 11.84
N ASP A 13 11.89 -57.10 11.17
CA ASP A 13 12.10 -58.39 11.85
C ASP A 13 13.46 -58.44 12.56
N LEU A 14 14.50 -57.81 12.01
CA LEU A 14 15.81 -57.70 12.66
C LEU A 14 15.76 -56.80 13.91
N GLU A 15 14.97 -55.71 13.88
CA GLU A 15 14.71 -54.88 15.07
C GLU A 15 14.00 -55.70 16.17
N ALA A 16 13.02 -56.52 15.81
CA ALA A 16 12.30 -57.38 16.76
C ALA A 16 13.21 -58.46 17.36
N ILE A 17 14.09 -59.08 16.57
CA ILE A 17 15.07 -60.05 17.07
C ILE A 17 16.05 -59.37 18.01
N PHE A 18 16.57 -58.19 17.66
CA PHE A 18 17.44 -57.40 18.54
C PHE A 18 16.81 -57.11 19.91
N GLU A 19 15.52 -56.74 19.94
CA GLU A 19 14.82 -56.51 21.21
C GLU A 19 14.72 -57.77 22.09
N GLN A 20 14.60 -58.95 21.47
CA GLN A 20 14.54 -60.24 22.18
C GLN A 20 15.92 -60.76 22.60
N SER A 21 16.98 -60.40 21.87
CA SER A 21 18.34 -60.94 22.06
C SER A 21 19.35 -59.93 22.62
N ARG A 22 18.89 -58.83 23.25
CA ARG A 22 19.75 -57.76 23.81
C ARG A 22 20.89 -58.22 24.73
N ASN A 23 20.79 -59.41 25.33
CA ASN A 23 21.81 -59.98 26.23
C ASN A 23 22.58 -61.18 25.64
N ASN A 24 22.35 -61.56 24.37
CA ASN A 24 22.98 -62.72 23.73
C ASN A 24 24.02 -62.26 22.70
N VAL A 25 25.30 -62.27 23.10
CA VAL A 25 26.43 -61.79 22.28
C VAL A 25 26.49 -62.48 20.91
N SER A 26 26.22 -63.79 20.85
CA SER A 26 26.31 -64.54 19.60
C SER A 26 25.22 -64.14 18.58
N GLU A 27 24.01 -63.84 19.04
CA GLU A 27 22.92 -63.37 18.17
C GLU A 27 23.15 -61.91 17.74
N LEU A 28 23.68 -61.07 18.62
CA LEU A 28 24.01 -59.68 18.30
C LEU A 28 25.11 -59.59 17.23
N GLU A 29 26.14 -60.43 17.29
CA GLU A 29 27.19 -60.51 16.25
C GLU A 29 26.65 -61.01 14.91
N GLN A 30 25.72 -61.97 14.91
CA GLN A 30 25.07 -62.46 13.68
C GLN A 30 24.18 -61.38 13.04
N LEU A 31 23.46 -60.60 13.85
CA LEU A 31 22.68 -59.44 13.38
C LEU A 31 23.59 -58.35 12.82
N LEU A 32 24.71 -58.04 13.50
CA LEU A 32 25.70 -57.06 13.03
C LEU A 32 26.27 -57.48 11.67
N SER A 33 26.64 -58.77 11.53
CA SER A 33 27.13 -59.35 10.28
C SER A 33 26.09 -59.24 9.16
N GLU A 34 24.82 -59.54 9.41
CA GLU A 34 23.75 -59.39 8.42
C GLU A 34 23.53 -57.93 8.01
N LEU A 35 23.62 -56.99 8.96
CA LEU A 35 23.43 -55.56 8.70
C LEU A 35 24.54 -54.94 7.85
N THR A 36 25.74 -55.54 7.80
CA THR A 36 26.82 -55.08 6.88
C THR A 36 26.42 -55.18 5.40
N PHE A 37 25.42 -56.02 5.08
CA PHE A 37 24.91 -56.20 3.72
C PHE A 37 23.64 -55.37 3.43
N ARG A 38 23.21 -54.46 4.33
CA ARG A 38 22.01 -53.63 4.17
C ARG A 38 22.34 -52.13 4.26
N ASN A 39 22.01 -51.37 3.22
CA ASN A 39 22.41 -49.95 3.11
C ASN A 39 21.26 -48.94 3.30
N THR A 40 20.33 -49.20 4.22
CA THR A 40 19.24 -48.25 4.53
C THR A 40 19.55 -47.46 5.82
N ALA A 41 18.96 -46.26 5.96
CA ALA A 41 19.12 -45.44 7.17
C ALA A 41 18.71 -46.20 8.44
N ARG A 42 17.66 -47.02 8.34
CA ARG A 42 17.12 -47.80 9.45
C ARG A 42 18.04 -48.95 9.87
N ALA A 43 18.72 -49.59 8.93
CA ALA A 43 19.76 -50.59 9.22
C ALA A 43 20.95 -49.97 9.96
N ARG A 44 21.42 -48.77 9.57
CA ARG A 44 22.51 -48.06 10.26
C ARG A 44 22.15 -47.70 11.70
N THR A 45 20.91 -47.26 11.94
CA THR A 45 20.42 -46.99 13.29
C THR A 45 20.41 -48.26 14.15
N LEU A 46 20.00 -49.41 13.58
CA LEU A 46 20.02 -50.68 14.28
C LEU A 46 21.46 -51.17 14.56
N THR A 47 22.40 -50.99 13.62
CA THR A 47 23.83 -51.29 13.83
C THR A 47 24.38 -50.53 15.02
N SER A 48 24.15 -49.23 15.11
CA SER A 48 24.62 -48.40 16.24
C SER A 48 24.02 -48.85 17.58
N LYS A 49 22.74 -49.27 17.60
CA LYS A 49 22.10 -49.81 18.81
C LYS A 49 22.70 -51.16 19.24
N ILE A 50 23.01 -52.04 18.28
CA ILE A 50 23.64 -53.33 18.56
C ILE A 50 25.06 -53.15 19.09
N GLU A 51 25.85 -52.23 18.49
CA GLU A 51 27.20 -51.89 18.95
C GLU A 51 27.18 -51.37 20.39
N GLN A 52 26.26 -50.44 20.72
CA GLN A 52 26.08 -49.94 22.09
C GLN A 52 25.73 -51.04 23.09
N SER A 53 24.86 -51.98 22.71
CA SER A 53 24.53 -53.13 23.57
C SER A 53 25.71 -54.07 23.77
N LEU A 54 26.54 -54.29 22.75
CA LEU A 54 27.76 -55.09 22.86
C LEU A 54 28.79 -54.43 23.79
N THR A 55 28.97 -53.11 23.72
CA THR A 55 29.85 -52.38 24.64
C THR A 55 29.34 -52.43 26.08
N ALA A 56 28.03 -52.34 26.30
CA ALA A 56 27.43 -52.45 27.63
C ALA A 56 27.59 -53.86 28.24
N ILE A 57 27.66 -54.91 27.42
CA ILE A 57 27.91 -56.29 27.88
C ILE A 57 29.40 -56.51 28.19
N SER A 58 30.32 -55.94 27.40
CA SER A 58 31.76 -56.02 27.68
C SER A 58 32.11 -55.31 28.99
N ASP A 59 31.54 -54.12 29.25
CA ASP A 59 31.79 -53.35 30.47
C ASP A 59 31.26 -54.03 31.74
N ARG A 60 30.22 -54.87 31.62
CA ARG A 60 29.72 -55.69 32.75
C ARG A 60 30.59 -56.91 33.05
N SER A 61 31.42 -57.34 32.12
CA SER A 61 32.29 -58.52 32.24
C SER A 61 33.58 -58.20 33.00
N GLU A 62 34.05 -56.93 32.97
CA GLU A 62 35.30 -56.51 33.62
C GLU A 62 35.16 -56.07 35.09
N VAL A 63 33.93 -55.91 35.60
CA VAL A 63 33.68 -55.42 36.99
C VAL A 63 33.58 -56.56 38.03
N ALA A 64 33.70 -57.84 37.64
CA ALA A 64 33.53 -58.99 38.55
C ALA A 64 34.84 -59.65 39.06
N MET A 65 36.03 -59.14 38.72
CA MET A 65 37.31 -59.78 39.09
C MET A 65 38.29 -58.79 39.74
N SER A 66 38.03 -58.38 40.99
CA SER A 66 39.09 -57.89 41.90
C SER A 66 38.64 -57.87 43.36
N ALA A 67 38.95 -58.94 44.11
CA ALA A 67 39.02 -58.91 45.56
C ALA A 67 39.98 -60.01 46.06
N SER A 68 41.25 -59.66 46.27
CA SER A 68 42.08 -60.08 47.43
C SER A 68 43.56 -59.71 47.22
N SER A 69 44.05 -58.76 48.02
CA SER A 69 45.48 -58.55 48.36
C SER A 69 45.87 -59.49 49.53
N PRO A 70 47.11 -59.53 50.10
CA PRO A 70 48.25 -58.59 50.03
C PRO A 70 49.62 -59.30 49.73
N SER A 71 50.79 -58.67 49.55
CA SER A 71 51.53 -57.78 50.47
C SER A 71 52.88 -57.30 49.87
N THR A 72 53.41 -56.23 50.47
CA THR A 72 54.83 -55.85 50.72
C THR A 72 55.75 -55.24 49.64
N CYS A 73 56.07 -53.95 49.91
CA CYS A 73 57.39 -53.30 50.06
C CYS A 73 58.25 -52.84 48.85
N ASN A 74 58.45 -51.51 48.84
CA ASN A 74 59.74 -50.77 48.83
C ASN A 74 60.64 -50.82 47.58
N LEU A 75 60.89 -49.68 46.92
CA LEU A 75 61.90 -48.65 47.28
C LEU A 75 62.16 -47.69 46.11
N ASP A 76 62.35 -46.41 46.47
CA ASP A 76 62.82 -45.30 45.65
C ASP A 76 64.27 -45.50 45.15
N SER A 77 64.60 -44.91 43.99
CA SER A 77 65.73 -43.98 43.84
C SER A 77 65.90 -43.48 42.39
N ALA A 78 65.84 -42.15 42.22
CA ALA A 78 66.57 -41.41 41.17
C ALA A 78 68.08 -41.44 41.51
N SER A 79 69.09 -41.22 40.67
CA SER A 79 69.23 -40.37 39.47
C SER A 79 70.64 -40.57 38.85
N ILE A 80 70.71 -40.48 37.52
CA ILE A 80 71.76 -39.84 36.68
C ILE A 80 73.22 -40.35 36.74
N GLN A 81 73.73 -40.80 35.58
CA GLN A 81 75.01 -40.32 35.03
C GLN A 81 75.09 -40.49 33.49
N PHE A 82 75.47 -39.38 32.82
CA PHE A 82 75.93 -39.22 31.42
C PHE A 82 77.13 -40.15 31.13
N SER A 83 77.52 -40.58 29.93
CA SER A 83 77.51 -40.09 28.52
C SER A 83 78.06 -41.28 27.70
N GLN A 84 77.75 -41.59 26.44
CA GLN A 84 78.06 -40.88 25.19
C GLN A 84 77.68 -41.88 24.06
N ALA A 85 76.95 -41.46 23.01
CA ALA A 85 77.07 -41.97 21.64
C ALA A 85 75.98 -41.38 20.73
N VAL A 86 76.37 -41.06 19.50
CA VAL A 86 75.60 -40.61 18.33
C VAL A 86 75.88 -41.65 17.21
N PRO A 87 75.07 -41.86 16.15
CA PRO A 87 73.62 -41.75 15.96
C PRO A 87 72.98 -43.01 15.30
N HIS A 88 71.66 -43.22 15.44
CA HIS A 88 70.70 -43.09 14.33
C HIS A 88 69.26 -43.53 14.72
N ASN A 89 68.32 -42.63 14.38
CA ASN A 89 66.99 -42.86 13.82
C ASN A 89 65.86 -43.47 14.68
N ALA A 90 64.89 -42.59 14.96
CA ALA A 90 63.52 -42.89 15.37
C ALA A 90 62.51 -42.45 14.28
N PRO A 91 61.30 -43.01 14.29
CA PRO A 91 60.04 -42.26 14.16
C PRO A 91 59.25 -42.39 15.49
N ALA A 92 58.87 -41.31 16.18
CA ALA A 92 57.82 -40.32 15.92
C ALA A 92 56.43 -40.72 16.45
N THR A 93 56.03 -40.12 17.57
CA THR A 93 54.62 -39.84 17.90
C THR A 93 54.51 -38.51 18.67
N VAL A 94 53.78 -37.60 18.04
CA VAL A 94 52.89 -36.54 18.52
C VAL A 94 52.90 -36.21 20.03
N GLU A 95 53.17 -34.94 20.35
CA GLU A 95 52.86 -34.30 21.63
C GLU A 95 52.09 -32.98 21.41
N GLN A 96 51.20 -32.68 22.34
CA GLN A 96 50.36 -31.48 22.42
C GLN A 96 51.20 -30.22 22.67
N LEU A 97 50.84 -29.09 22.05
CA LEU A 97 51.39 -27.77 22.38
C LEU A 97 50.28 -26.75 22.62
N GLN A 98 50.34 -26.12 23.80
CA GLN A 98 49.67 -24.87 24.13
C GLN A 98 50.19 -23.71 23.25
N PRO A 99 49.34 -22.75 22.82
CA PRO A 99 49.82 -21.61 22.05
C PRO A 99 50.48 -20.56 22.96
N LYS A 100 51.75 -20.26 22.67
CA LYS A 100 52.50 -19.10 23.16
C LYS A 100 51.94 -17.81 22.54
N ALA A 101 51.83 -16.77 23.36
CA ALA A 101 51.60 -15.40 22.91
C ALA A 101 52.71 -14.94 21.95
N ILE A 102 52.30 -14.38 20.80
CA ILE A 102 53.16 -13.72 19.81
C ILE A 102 52.83 -12.21 19.85
N PRO A 103 53.80 -11.29 19.67
CA PRO A 103 53.57 -9.86 19.90
C PRO A 103 52.67 -9.20 18.84
N ASP A 104 51.66 -8.48 19.30
CA ASP A 104 50.63 -7.73 18.54
C ASP A 104 51.14 -6.66 17.55
N THR A 105 52.43 -6.31 17.58
CA THR A 105 52.94 -5.13 16.84
C THR A 105 53.33 -5.42 15.39
N ALA A 106 53.68 -6.66 15.03
CA ALA A 106 54.15 -6.99 13.67
C ALA A 106 53.01 -7.32 12.69
N MET A 107 51.90 -7.90 13.17
CA MET A 107 50.72 -8.17 12.34
C MET A 107 49.93 -6.90 12.00
N ARG A 108 49.88 -5.90 12.91
CA ARG A 108 49.25 -4.59 12.60
C ARG A 108 49.94 -3.87 11.44
N GLN A 109 51.27 -3.94 11.36
CA GLN A 109 52.05 -3.26 10.30
C GLN A 109 51.91 -3.88 8.89
N GLN A 110 51.55 -5.16 8.77
CA GLN A 110 51.33 -5.80 7.46
C GLN A 110 49.93 -5.51 6.88
N PHE A 111 48.92 -5.29 7.73
CA PHE A 111 47.55 -4.98 7.29
C PHE A 111 47.27 -3.47 7.16
N ASP A 112 48.00 -2.58 7.85
CA ASP A 112 47.92 -1.12 7.66
C ASP A 112 48.28 -0.69 6.22
N LYS A 113 49.10 -1.47 5.50
CA LYS A 113 49.45 -1.20 4.09
C LYS A 113 48.36 -1.57 3.07
N GLY A 114 47.31 -2.26 3.49
CA GLY A 114 46.19 -2.69 2.65
C GLY A 114 44.87 -1.96 2.90
N GLN A 115 44.87 -0.93 3.77
CA GLN A 115 43.73 -0.03 3.93
C GLN A 115 43.62 0.89 2.73
N ILE A 116 42.43 0.87 2.10
CA ILE A 116 42.13 1.80 1.02
C ILE A 116 41.75 3.15 1.63
N ASP A 117 42.38 4.21 1.13
CA ASP A 117 41.90 5.56 1.41
C ASP A 117 40.53 5.72 0.73
N LEU A 118 39.47 5.76 1.54
CA LEU A 118 38.12 6.03 1.05
C LEU A 118 37.95 7.49 0.58
N GLY A 119 39.02 8.30 0.66
CA GLY A 119 39.04 9.74 0.42
C GLY A 119 38.44 10.50 1.62
N PRO A 120 38.39 11.84 1.57
CA PRO A 120 37.58 12.59 2.52
C PRO A 120 36.13 12.17 2.34
N LEU A 121 35.63 11.34 3.27
CA LEU A 121 34.20 11.07 3.38
C LEU A 121 33.55 12.42 3.67
N PRO A 122 32.75 13.00 2.75
CA PRO A 122 32.14 14.28 2.99
C PRO A 122 31.27 14.15 4.23
N SER A 123 31.62 14.85 5.30
CA SER A 123 30.76 14.95 6.47
C SER A 123 29.49 15.64 6.02
N PHE A 124 28.32 15.04 6.30
CA PHE A 124 27.06 15.76 6.14
C PHE A 124 27.16 17.11 6.84
N SER A 125 27.04 18.20 6.08
CA SER A 125 26.96 19.55 6.63
C SER A 125 25.49 19.84 6.89
N PRO A 126 25.07 19.98 8.16
CA PRO A 126 23.71 20.39 8.48
C PRO A 126 23.41 21.72 7.80
N SER A 127 22.20 21.86 7.27
CA SER A 127 21.73 23.18 6.88
C SER A 127 21.23 23.93 8.11
N ASP A 128 21.21 25.27 8.09
CA ASP A 128 20.67 26.08 9.19
C ASP A 128 19.13 25.94 9.36
N LYS A 129 18.50 25.05 8.60
CA LYS A 129 17.05 24.82 8.59
C LYS A 129 16.74 23.42 9.12
N ALA A 130 16.06 23.37 10.26
CA ALA A 130 15.49 22.15 10.81
C ALA A 130 14.57 21.45 9.78
N ASN A 131 14.58 20.13 9.79
CA ASN A 131 13.81 19.28 8.86
C ASN A 131 14.13 19.53 7.36
N ASP A 132 15.39 19.82 7.00
CA ASP A 132 15.80 19.84 5.59
C ASP A 132 15.64 18.45 4.94
N ALA A 133 15.17 18.40 3.69
CA ALA A 133 14.94 17.15 2.98
C ALA A 133 16.21 16.30 2.84
N ARG A 134 17.37 16.95 2.70
CA ARG A 134 18.67 16.25 2.67
C ARG A 134 19.03 15.65 4.03
N ALA A 135 18.72 16.36 5.11
CA ALA A 135 18.91 15.84 6.46
C ALA A 135 18.01 14.62 6.69
N ILE A 136 16.73 14.71 6.33
CA ILE A 136 15.75 13.62 6.43
C ILE A 136 16.24 12.37 5.70
N LEU A 137 16.66 12.51 4.43
CA LEU A 137 17.19 11.38 3.65
C LEU A 137 18.48 10.81 4.23
N ALA A 138 19.37 11.65 4.78
CA ALA A 138 20.60 11.20 5.44
C ALA A 138 20.32 10.41 6.72
N ALA A 139 19.38 10.87 7.55
CA ALA A 139 18.96 10.16 8.75
C ALA A 139 18.29 8.83 8.43
N TRP A 140 17.39 8.79 7.44
CA TRP A 140 16.79 7.54 6.98
C TRP A 140 17.84 6.58 6.42
N THR A 141 18.83 7.07 5.68
CA THR A 141 19.94 6.25 5.19
C THR A 141 20.75 5.67 6.35
N ALA A 142 21.01 6.46 7.41
CA ALA A 142 21.69 5.99 8.62
C ALA A 142 20.88 4.91 9.36
N LEU A 143 19.57 5.10 9.50
CA LEU A 143 18.67 4.11 10.13
C LEU A 143 18.65 2.79 9.35
N GLU A 144 18.60 2.85 8.02
CA GLU A 144 18.61 1.67 7.15
C GLU A 144 19.97 0.97 7.14
N ALA A 145 21.07 1.73 7.15
CA ALA A 145 22.42 1.16 7.23
C ALA A 145 22.66 0.44 8.56
N LEU A 146 22.03 0.91 9.66
CA LEU A 146 22.10 0.28 10.98
C LEU A 146 21.09 -0.85 11.19
N SER A 147 20.24 -1.15 10.20
CA SER A 147 19.18 -2.17 10.27
C SER A 147 19.44 -3.36 9.31
N PRO A 148 20.43 -4.23 9.60
CA PRO A 148 20.80 -5.32 8.70
C PRO A 148 19.74 -6.43 8.64
N GLN A 149 19.81 -7.22 7.56
CA GLN A 149 19.15 -8.52 7.51
C GLN A 149 19.86 -9.50 8.45
N GLY A 150 19.18 -9.90 9.53
CA GLY A 150 19.71 -10.83 10.53
C GLY A 150 19.23 -12.26 10.35
N TYR A 151 20.09 -13.24 10.62
CA TYR A 151 19.78 -14.69 10.65
C TYR A 151 20.14 -15.30 12.01
N LYS A 152 19.47 -16.37 12.46
CA LYS A 152 19.84 -17.07 13.71
C LYS A 152 20.62 -18.34 13.42
N ARG A 153 20.19 -19.08 12.40
CA ARG A 153 20.84 -20.30 11.91
C ARG A 153 21.24 -20.10 10.45
N PRO A 154 22.32 -20.76 9.99
CA PRO A 154 22.69 -20.74 8.57
C PRO A 154 21.51 -21.12 7.65
N GLU A 155 20.67 -22.05 8.11
CA GLU A 155 19.44 -22.50 7.44
C GLU A 155 18.48 -21.36 7.10
N ASP A 156 18.41 -20.31 7.94
CA ASP A 156 17.50 -19.18 7.74
C ASP A 156 17.86 -18.40 6.45
N MET A 157 19.15 -18.31 6.11
CA MET A 157 19.62 -17.71 4.85
C MET A 157 19.29 -18.57 3.62
N ALA A 158 19.01 -19.86 3.83
CA ALA A 158 18.59 -20.80 2.79
C ALA A 158 17.09 -21.12 2.84
N THR A 159 16.26 -20.18 3.32
CA THR A 159 14.80 -20.34 3.45
C THR A 159 14.37 -21.56 4.29
N GLY A 160 15.18 -21.94 5.27
CA GLY A 160 14.96 -23.08 6.16
C GLY A 160 15.45 -24.43 5.61
N ASP A 161 16.02 -24.48 4.40
CA ASP A 161 16.49 -25.74 3.80
C ASP A 161 17.92 -26.06 4.25
N ARG A 162 18.03 -26.97 5.23
CA ARG A 162 19.31 -27.45 5.76
C ARG A 162 20.18 -28.16 4.70
N SER A 163 19.58 -28.76 3.67
CA SER A 163 20.34 -29.49 2.63
C SER A 163 21.19 -28.56 1.75
N ARG A 164 20.85 -27.27 1.75
CA ARG A 164 21.55 -26.22 1.02
C ARG A 164 22.74 -25.66 1.78
N ILE A 165 22.92 -25.96 3.06
CA ILE A 165 24.06 -25.46 3.82
C ILE A 165 25.26 -26.41 3.65
N ALA A 166 26.42 -25.84 3.35
CA ALA A 166 27.71 -26.53 3.32
C ALA A 166 28.64 -25.89 4.34
N LEU A 167 29.19 -26.68 5.27
CA LEU A 167 30.10 -26.16 6.30
C LEU A 167 31.50 -25.92 5.71
N LEU A 168 32.15 -24.84 6.14
CA LEU A 168 33.53 -24.50 5.80
C LEU A 168 34.43 -25.04 6.92
N GLU A 169 34.89 -26.29 6.77
CA GLU A 169 35.82 -26.94 7.71
C GLU A 169 37.25 -26.97 7.14
N ARG A 170 37.91 -28.14 7.05
CA ARG A 170 39.26 -28.32 6.50
C ARG A 170 39.34 -28.40 4.97
N VAL A 171 38.21 -28.58 4.29
CA VAL A 171 38.13 -28.72 2.83
C VAL A 171 37.00 -27.85 2.30
N VAL A 172 37.21 -27.24 1.13
CA VAL A 172 36.18 -26.43 0.46
C VAL A 172 35.06 -27.32 -0.13
N PRO A 173 33.79 -26.90 -0.08
CA PRO A 173 32.67 -27.71 -0.56
C PRO A 173 32.45 -27.68 -2.09
N TRP A 174 33.20 -26.86 -2.83
CA TRP A 174 33.21 -26.77 -4.28
C TRP A 174 34.39 -27.53 -4.90
N GLY A 175 34.31 -27.84 -6.19
CA GLY A 175 35.30 -28.60 -6.94
C GLY A 175 34.68 -29.67 -7.85
N PRO A 176 35.51 -30.44 -8.58
CA PRO A 176 35.06 -31.38 -9.63
C PRO A 176 34.10 -32.48 -9.13
N ASN A 177 34.09 -32.77 -7.83
CA ASN A 177 33.24 -33.79 -7.21
C ASN A 177 31.87 -33.25 -6.72
N ALA A 178 31.59 -31.95 -6.86
CA ALA A 178 30.33 -31.35 -6.42
C ALA A 178 29.16 -31.77 -7.34
N ARG A 179 28.13 -32.43 -6.78
CA ARG A 179 26.97 -32.93 -7.54
C ARG A 179 25.81 -31.93 -7.54
N SER A 180 25.28 -31.63 -8.74
CA SER A 180 24.07 -30.83 -8.93
C SER A 180 22.80 -31.69 -9.06
N LYS A 181 21.64 -31.08 -8.88
CA LYS A 181 20.32 -31.71 -9.14
C LYS A 181 20.08 -31.82 -10.66
N PRO A 182 19.31 -32.83 -11.15
CA PRO A 182 18.91 -32.92 -12.55
C PRO A 182 18.24 -31.62 -13.01
N SER A 183 18.61 -31.08 -14.18
CA SER A 183 18.11 -29.80 -14.71
C SER A 183 18.52 -28.53 -13.92
N TYR A 184 19.53 -28.59 -13.04
CA TYR A 184 20.06 -27.40 -12.36
C TYR A 184 21.59 -27.31 -12.48
N LYS A 185 22.11 -26.08 -12.58
CA LYS A 185 23.50 -25.71 -12.33
C LYS A 185 23.68 -25.40 -10.85
N LEU A 186 24.82 -25.80 -10.29
CA LEU A 186 25.15 -25.59 -8.89
C LEU A 186 26.12 -24.41 -8.75
N TYR A 187 25.81 -23.50 -7.85
CA TYR A 187 26.64 -22.40 -7.41
C TYR A 187 26.77 -22.45 -5.88
N PHE A 188 27.78 -21.79 -5.34
CA PHE A 188 27.96 -21.63 -3.89
C PHE A 188 28.04 -20.15 -3.54
N GLU A 189 27.29 -19.74 -2.53
CA GLU A 189 27.42 -18.43 -1.91
C GLU A 189 28.19 -18.58 -0.59
N VAL A 190 29.42 -18.07 -0.55
CA VAL A 190 30.31 -18.12 0.61
C VAL A 190 30.05 -16.91 1.50
N VAL A 191 29.66 -17.12 2.75
CA VAL A 191 29.41 -16.04 3.71
C VAL A 191 30.72 -15.65 4.41
N LEU A 192 31.15 -14.41 4.25
CA LEU A 192 32.42 -13.86 4.76
C LEU A 192 32.32 -13.44 6.24
N GLY A 193 31.96 -14.37 7.12
CA GLY A 193 31.83 -14.12 8.56
C GLY A 193 30.56 -13.35 8.95
N ALA A 194 30.42 -13.10 10.25
CA ALA A 194 29.21 -12.52 10.82
C ALA A 194 29.49 -11.60 12.01
N ILE A 195 28.53 -10.71 12.32
CA ILE A 195 28.52 -9.86 13.51
C ILE A 195 27.38 -10.31 14.42
N ALA A 196 27.66 -10.54 15.69
CA ALA A 196 26.65 -10.82 16.70
C ALA A 196 25.80 -9.57 16.98
N LEU A 197 24.53 -9.56 16.55
CA LEU A 197 23.69 -8.36 16.56
C LEU A 197 23.32 -7.94 17.97
N ASP A 198 23.05 -8.89 18.86
CA ASP A 198 22.78 -8.63 20.27
C ASP A 198 23.92 -7.85 20.94
N LYS A 199 25.16 -8.32 20.77
CA LYS A 199 26.34 -7.66 21.32
C LYS A 199 26.60 -6.29 20.66
N ALA A 200 26.42 -6.20 19.33
CA ALA A 200 26.60 -4.93 18.62
C ALA A 200 25.56 -3.89 19.05
N THR A 201 24.30 -4.31 19.25
CA THR A 201 23.26 -3.44 19.82
C THR A 201 23.60 -3.05 21.26
N ASP A 202 24.11 -3.95 22.09
CA ASP A 202 24.55 -3.61 23.45
C ASP A 202 25.66 -2.55 23.45
N GLU A 203 26.66 -2.66 22.57
CA GLU A 203 27.72 -1.65 22.43
C GLU A 203 27.17 -0.30 21.94
N LEU A 204 26.25 -0.30 20.99
CA LEU A 204 25.55 0.92 20.57
C LEU A 204 24.77 1.52 21.74
N VAL A 205 24.00 0.71 22.48
CA VAL A 205 23.25 1.18 23.65
C VAL A 205 24.19 1.75 24.71
N LYS A 206 25.36 1.16 24.99
CA LYS A 206 26.34 1.73 25.93
C LYS A 206 26.82 3.12 25.51
N VAL A 207 27.03 3.34 24.21
CA VAL A 207 27.44 4.64 23.67
C VAL A 207 26.31 5.67 23.73
N PHE A 208 25.05 5.23 23.59
CA PHE A 208 23.87 6.10 23.50
C PHE A 208 22.99 6.14 24.78
N GLY A 209 23.26 5.35 25.84
CA GLY A 209 22.63 5.47 27.19
C GLY A 209 22.51 4.17 28.04
N GLU A 210 22.75 4.26 29.35
CA GLU A 210 22.80 3.11 30.30
C GLU A 210 21.42 2.58 30.79
N ASP A 211 20.34 3.35 30.69
CA ASP A 211 19.01 3.03 31.26
C ASP A 211 17.99 2.54 30.20
N GLU A 212 18.26 1.43 29.50
CA GLU A 212 17.26 0.73 28.69
C GLU A 212 17.05 -0.70 29.18
N GLU A 213 15.80 -1.18 29.12
CA GLU A 213 15.44 -2.56 29.46
C GLU A 213 16.12 -3.49 28.43
N ARG A 214 17.23 -4.12 28.83
CA ARG A 214 18.04 -4.97 27.96
C ARG A 214 17.16 -6.00 27.24
N SER A 215 17.14 -5.94 25.91
CA SER A 215 16.51 -6.98 25.11
C SER A 215 17.17 -8.32 25.43
N ARG A 216 16.37 -9.38 25.63
CA ARG A 216 16.95 -10.73 25.77
C ARG A 216 17.74 -11.06 24.50
N PRO A 217 18.90 -11.74 24.60
CA PRO A 217 19.68 -12.12 23.43
C PRO A 217 18.82 -12.88 22.43
N ASP A 218 18.54 -12.30 21.26
CA ASP A 218 17.74 -12.96 20.21
C ASP A 218 18.59 -13.99 19.44
N GLY A 219 19.92 -13.95 19.62
CA GLY A 219 20.90 -14.83 18.99
C GLY A 219 21.06 -14.60 17.48
N LYS A 220 20.63 -13.44 16.99
CA LYS A 220 20.73 -13.09 15.57
C LYS A 220 22.13 -12.59 15.21
N LYS A 221 22.51 -12.86 13.97
CA LYS A 221 23.79 -12.50 13.37
C LYS A 221 23.55 -11.78 12.06
N ALA A 222 24.40 -10.82 11.70
CA ALA A 222 24.42 -10.18 10.40
C ALA A 222 25.68 -10.61 9.64
N ALA A 223 25.55 -11.00 8.37
CA ALA A 223 26.72 -11.31 7.55
C ALA A 223 27.53 -10.03 7.25
N ILE A 224 28.85 -10.16 7.13
CA ILE A 224 29.76 -9.03 6.82
C ILE A 224 29.89 -8.85 5.30
N GLY A 225 29.88 -9.94 4.55
CA GLY A 225 29.91 -9.96 3.09
C GLY A 225 29.60 -11.36 2.55
N SER A 226 29.43 -11.49 1.23
CA SER A 226 29.30 -12.78 0.56
C SER A 226 29.96 -12.80 -0.81
N ILE A 227 30.39 -13.98 -1.24
CA ILE A 227 30.99 -14.23 -2.57
C ILE A 227 30.23 -15.36 -3.24
N LEU A 228 29.83 -15.16 -4.49
CA LEU A 228 29.13 -16.13 -5.30
C LEU A 228 30.09 -16.77 -6.31
N ILE A 229 30.24 -18.08 -6.22
CA ILE A 229 31.14 -18.89 -7.04
C ILE A 229 30.39 -20.01 -7.76
N ASP A 230 30.94 -20.49 -8.86
CA ASP A 230 30.44 -21.67 -9.58
C ASP A 230 30.81 -23.00 -8.89
N LYS A 231 30.46 -24.13 -9.52
CA LYS A 231 30.75 -25.46 -8.96
C LYS A 231 32.26 -25.77 -8.91
N GLU A 232 33.05 -25.16 -9.79
CA GLU A 232 34.50 -25.35 -9.88
C GLU A 232 35.27 -24.47 -8.89
N GLY A 233 34.65 -23.40 -8.40
CA GLY A 233 35.21 -22.48 -7.40
C GLY A 233 35.61 -21.11 -7.95
N TYR A 234 35.17 -20.76 -9.16
CA TYR A 234 35.46 -19.47 -9.78
C TYR A 234 34.38 -18.45 -9.46
N VAL A 235 34.79 -17.20 -9.24
CA VAL A 235 33.87 -16.08 -8.99
C VAL A 235 33.12 -15.72 -10.26
N LEU A 236 31.81 -15.58 -10.16
CA LEU A 236 30.96 -15.16 -11.27
C LEU A 236 31.32 -13.77 -11.79
N GLU A 237 31.47 -13.59 -13.11
CA GLU A 237 31.93 -12.34 -13.76
C GLU A 237 31.08 -11.11 -13.42
N ASP A 238 29.76 -11.26 -13.28
CA ASP A 238 28.84 -10.16 -12.95
C ASP A 238 28.33 -10.26 -11.50
N LYS A 239 28.50 -9.19 -10.71
CA LYS A 239 27.99 -9.05 -9.32
C LYS A 239 28.28 -10.24 -8.39
N GLY A 240 29.44 -10.87 -8.53
CA GLY A 240 29.84 -12.04 -7.74
C GLY A 240 30.17 -11.75 -6.26
N VAL A 241 30.11 -10.50 -5.81
CA VAL A 241 30.55 -10.09 -4.46
C VAL A 241 29.54 -9.09 -3.87
N ALA A 242 29.22 -9.26 -2.59
CA ALA A 242 28.35 -8.35 -1.83
C ALA A 242 28.95 -8.03 -0.44
N VAL A 243 28.69 -6.82 0.08
CA VAL A 243 29.20 -6.36 1.38
C VAL A 243 28.10 -5.73 2.21
N SER A 244 28.21 -5.84 3.54
CA SER A 244 27.21 -5.38 4.49
C SER A 244 27.42 -3.93 4.92
N SER A 245 26.40 -3.10 4.67
CA SER A 245 26.25 -1.72 5.14
C SER A 245 26.36 -1.61 6.65
N PHE A 246 25.78 -2.55 7.39
CA PHE A 246 25.86 -2.57 8.84
C PHE A 246 27.27 -2.79 9.36
N ALA A 247 28.03 -3.69 8.73
CA ALA A 247 29.40 -3.98 9.14
C ALA A 247 30.28 -2.72 9.05
N TRP A 248 30.08 -1.92 8.00
CA TRP A 248 30.74 -0.62 7.87
C TRP A 248 30.16 0.45 8.82
N ALA A 249 28.84 0.54 8.92
CA ALA A 249 28.14 1.58 9.69
C ALA A 249 28.38 1.49 11.20
N LEU A 250 28.69 0.30 11.72
CA LEU A 250 28.87 0.06 13.15
C LEU A 250 29.99 0.92 13.76
N LYS A 251 31.16 0.99 13.11
CA LYS A 251 32.31 1.74 13.66
C LYS A 251 32.06 3.26 13.69
N PRO A 252 31.58 3.92 12.62
CA PRO A 252 31.20 5.33 12.70
C PRO A 252 30.10 5.61 13.72
N ALA A 253 29.13 4.70 13.89
CA ALA A 253 28.09 4.86 14.90
C ALA A 253 28.64 4.79 16.33
N LEU A 254 29.55 3.84 16.63
CA LEU A 254 30.24 3.74 17.91
C LEU A 254 31.13 4.96 18.20
N ASP A 255 31.69 5.58 17.16
CA ASP A 255 32.50 6.80 17.25
C ASP A 255 31.68 8.10 17.31
N LEU A 256 30.34 8.02 17.35
CA LEU A 256 29.43 9.17 17.28
C LEU A 256 29.59 10.03 16.01
N LYS A 257 30.12 9.44 14.93
CA LYS A 257 30.30 10.07 13.61
C LYS A 257 29.15 9.75 12.67
N LEU A 258 27.92 10.05 13.08
CA LEU A 258 26.71 9.69 12.33
C LEU A 258 26.64 10.35 10.95
N GLY A 259 27.25 11.53 10.78
CA GLY A 259 27.28 12.26 9.50
C GLY A 259 28.00 11.55 8.35
N SER A 260 28.81 10.52 8.63
CA SER A 260 29.41 9.71 7.56
C SER A 260 28.47 8.59 7.09
N LEU A 261 27.49 8.15 7.89
CA LEU A 261 26.65 6.98 7.60
C LEU A 261 25.79 7.14 6.35
N GLY A 262 25.37 8.36 6.03
CA GLY A 262 24.62 8.68 4.82
C GLY A 262 25.37 8.42 3.51
N ASN A 263 26.69 8.18 3.55
CA ASN A 263 27.52 7.98 2.36
C ASN A 263 27.66 6.53 1.90
N TRP A 264 26.96 5.57 2.52
CA TRP A 264 27.06 4.15 2.15
C TRP A 264 26.99 3.89 0.62
N PRO A 265 26.04 4.47 -0.14
CA PRO A 265 25.95 4.24 -1.59
C PRO A 265 27.20 4.64 -2.39
N ASN A 266 28.06 5.50 -1.86
CA ASN A 266 29.31 5.91 -2.49
C ASN A 266 30.51 5.04 -2.05
N VAL A 267 30.42 4.41 -0.87
CA VAL A 267 31.47 3.56 -0.30
C VAL A 267 31.39 2.14 -0.85
N GLU A 268 30.18 1.59 -0.98
CA GLU A 268 29.94 0.21 -1.37
C GLU A 268 30.65 -0.21 -2.68
N PRO A 269 30.55 0.54 -3.81
CA PRO A 269 31.18 0.11 -5.06
C PRO A 269 32.71 0.01 -4.97
N ARG A 270 33.36 0.88 -4.17
CA ARG A 270 34.82 0.90 -4.00
C ARG A 270 35.33 -0.29 -3.19
N ILE A 271 34.55 -0.68 -2.17
CA ILE A 271 34.84 -1.86 -1.36
C ILE A 271 34.64 -3.12 -2.20
N ILE A 272 33.54 -3.20 -2.97
CA ILE A 272 33.27 -4.33 -3.87
C ILE A 272 34.39 -4.47 -4.89
N GLU A 273 34.83 -3.38 -5.53
CA GLU A 273 35.92 -3.42 -6.51
C GLU A 273 37.22 -4.00 -5.93
N HIS A 274 37.61 -3.63 -4.71
CA HIS A 274 38.81 -4.15 -4.07
C HIS A 274 38.65 -5.59 -3.58
N LEU A 275 37.49 -5.91 -3.00
CA LEU A 275 37.19 -7.26 -2.57
C LEU A 275 37.20 -8.22 -3.77
N ASP A 276 36.64 -7.79 -4.90
CA ASP A 276 36.65 -8.51 -6.17
C ASP A 276 38.09 -8.81 -6.64
N ARG A 277 39.02 -7.85 -6.53
CA ARG A 277 40.46 -8.07 -6.83
C ARG A 277 41.14 -9.06 -5.88
N ILE A 278 40.74 -9.12 -4.60
CA ILE A 278 41.29 -10.08 -3.63
C ILE A 278 40.86 -11.51 -4.00
N VAL A 279 39.61 -11.66 -4.43
CA VAL A 279 38.99 -12.97 -4.66
C VAL A 279 39.21 -13.50 -6.08
N ARG A 280 39.33 -12.62 -7.08
CA ARG A 280 39.66 -12.96 -8.47
C ARG A 280 41.17 -13.00 -8.68
N ARG A 281 41.76 -14.16 -8.42
CA ARG A 281 43.19 -14.41 -8.70
C ARG A 281 43.37 -15.00 -10.11
N HIS A 282 44.41 -14.56 -10.80
CA HIS A 282 44.86 -15.13 -12.08
C HIS A 282 46.27 -15.69 -11.90
N ASN A 283 46.61 -16.77 -12.61
CA ASN A 283 47.98 -17.30 -12.66
C ASN A 283 48.88 -16.42 -13.57
N GLU A 284 50.17 -16.75 -13.65
CA GLU A 284 51.15 -16.01 -14.47
C GLU A 284 50.82 -16.01 -15.98
N ASP A 285 50.00 -16.98 -16.44
CA ASP A 285 49.52 -17.13 -17.81
C ASP A 285 48.17 -16.42 -18.08
N GLY A 286 47.58 -15.78 -17.06
CA GLY A 286 46.31 -15.06 -17.17
C GLY A 286 45.05 -15.91 -17.01
N GLU A 287 45.15 -17.17 -16.60
CA GLU A 287 44.00 -18.05 -16.32
C GLU A 287 43.47 -17.86 -14.88
N PRO A 288 42.15 -17.91 -14.66
CA PRO A 288 41.56 -17.75 -13.33
C PRO A 288 41.90 -18.92 -12.40
N ILE A 289 42.11 -18.62 -11.11
CA ILE A 289 42.39 -19.60 -10.05
C ILE A 289 41.15 -19.77 -9.16
N PRO A 290 40.71 -20.99 -8.82
CA PRO A 290 39.58 -21.20 -7.92
C PRO A 290 39.88 -20.71 -6.51
N ILE A 291 38.84 -20.27 -5.80
CA ILE A 291 38.94 -19.79 -4.43
C ILE A 291 39.20 -20.96 -3.48
N ASP A 292 40.13 -20.75 -2.55
CA ASP A 292 40.42 -21.66 -1.44
C ASP A 292 40.01 -21.03 -0.09
N LEU A 293 40.14 -21.79 1.00
CA LEU A 293 39.79 -21.32 2.33
C LEU A 293 40.69 -20.14 2.79
N ASP A 294 41.94 -20.10 2.33
CA ASP A 294 42.88 -19.03 2.69
C ASP A 294 42.45 -17.68 2.09
N VAL A 295 41.98 -17.68 0.83
CA VAL A 295 41.39 -16.50 0.20
C VAL A 295 40.14 -16.05 0.93
N VAL A 296 39.26 -16.97 1.32
CA VAL A 296 38.04 -16.64 2.08
C VAL A 296 38.39 -16.00 3.42
N LEU A 297 39.36 -16.55 4.15
CA LEU A 297 39.82 -16.01 5.42
C LEU A 297 40.54 -14.66 5.26
N ASN A 298 41.34 -14.48 4.20
CA ASN A 298 42.01 -13.23 3.89
C ASN A 298 41.01 -12.12 3.53
N ALA A 299 40.01 -12.44 2.71
CA ALA A 299 38.91 -11.54 2.37
C ALA A 299 38.13 -11.11 3.61
N TYR A 300 37.80 -12.04 4.51
CA TYR A 300 37.16 -11.76 5.79
C TYR A 300 38.01 -10.84 6.68
N LYS A 301 39.29 -11.18 6.91
CA LYS A 301 40.19 -10.38 7.75
C LYS A 301 40.37 -8.97 7.20
N TRP A 302 40.49 -8.84 5.89
CA TRP A 302 40.56 -7.54 5.22
C TRP A 302 39.29 -6.74 5.47
N LEU A 303 38.09 -7.30 5.27
CA LEU A 303 36.82 -6.62 5.52
C LEU A 303 36.69 -6.13 6.97
N VAL A 304 36.98 -6.99 7.95
CA VAL A 304 36.93 -6.63 9.38
C VAL A 304 37.90 -5.48 9.68
N SER A 305 39.11 -5.54 9.13
CA SER A 305 40.12 -4.49 9.29
C SER A 305 39.78 -3.19 8.56
N GLN A 306 39.15 -3.24 7.38
CA GLN A 306 38.72 -2.06 6.64
C GLN A 306 37.57 -1.33 7.34
N PHE A 307 36.60 -2.10 7.84
CA PHE A 307 35.44 -1.55 8.53
C PHE A 307 35.74 -1.16 9.99
N GLY A 308 36.87 -1.62 10.55
CA GLY A 308 37.25 -1.34 11.92
C GLY A 308 36.27 -1.94 12.95
N VAL A 309 35.67 -3.09 12.61
CA VAL A 309 34.71 -3.77 13.48
C VAL A 309 35.46 -4.37 14.68
N PRO A 310 35.01 -4.15 15.93
CA PRO A 310 35.64 -4.73 17.11
C PRO A 310 35.72 -6.27 17.06
N GLU A 311 36.90 -6.84 17.33
CA GLU A 311 37.16 -8.28 17.20
C GLU A 311 36.23 -9.16 18.06
N HIS A 312 35.76 -8.66 19.20
CA HIS A 312 34.88 -9.40 20.10
C HIS A 312 33.43 -9.53 19.59
N LEU A 313 33.06 -8.79 18.53
CA LEU A 313 31.74 -8.80 17.92
C LEU A 313 31.66 -9.69 16.67
N VAL A 314 32.80 -10.06 16.08
CA VAL A 314 32.86 -10.79 14.81
C VAL A 314 33.04 -12.28 15.01
N GLU A 315 32.46 -13.05 14.10
CA GLU A 315 32.66 -14.48 13.96
C GLU A 315 33.27 -14.79 12.58
N PRO A 316 34.20 -15.75 12.48
CA PRO A 316 34.81 -16.13 11.21
C PRO A 316 33.80 -16.80 10.26
N PRO A 317 34.11 -16.88 8.95
CA PRO A 317 33.29 -17.60 7.98
C PRO A 317 33.17 -19.09 8.35
N THR A 318 31.94 -19.61 8.44
CA THR A 318 31.66 -20.99 8.88
C THR A 318 30.89 -21.84 7.88
N PHE A 319 30.23 -21.24 6.89
CA PHE A 319 29.42 -21.98 5.91
C PHE A 319 29.32 -21.27 4.56
N ALA A 320 28.94 -22.04 3.55
CA ALA A 320 28.51 -21.60 2.24
C ALA A 320 27.10 -22.15 1.93
N ILE A 321 26.34 -21.45 1.08
CA ILE A 321 24.99 -21.80 0.70
C ILE A 321 25.00 -22.35 -0.74
N LYS A 322 24.47 -23.54 -0.95
CA LYS A 322 24.25 -24.12 -2.27
C LYS A 322 23.09 -23.41 -2.95
N VAL A 323 23.36 -22.83 -4.11
CA VAL A 323 22.40 -22.14 -4.96
C VAL A 323 22.16 -23.01 -6.20
N PHE A 324 20.97 -23.61 -6.28
CA PHE A 324 20.56 -24.42 -7.44
C PHE A 324 19.85 -23.51 -8.44
N HIS A 325 20.46 -23.30 -9.60
CA HIS A 325 19.96 -22.42 -10.64
C HIS A 325 19.54 -23.24 -11.87
N HIS A 326 18.32 -23.08 -12.38
CA HIS A 326 17.81 -23.96 -13.44
C HIS A 326 18.65 -23.84 -14.73
N PHE A 327 18.98 -24.96 -15.39
CA PHE A 327 19.93 -24.95 -16.52
C PHE A 327 19.49 -24.10 -17.72
N LYS A 328 18.17 -23.92 -17.90
CA LYS A 328 17.58 -23.09 -18.97
C LYS A 328 17.61 -21.59 -18.66
N ALA A 329 17.87 -21.19 -17.43
CA ALA A 329 18.01 -19.78 -17.09
C ALA A 329 19.38 -19.28 -17.58
N LYS A 330 19.35 -18.20 -18.37
CA LYS A 330 20.53 -17.67 -19.08
C LYS A 330 21.40 -16.74 -18.22
N ALA A 331 20.82 -16.12 -17.18
CA ALA A 331 21.54 -15.23 -16.28
C ALA A 331 22.13 -16.00 -15.09
N PRO A 332 23.28 -15.59 -14.56
CA PRO A 332 23.81 -16.18 -13.34
C PRO A 332 22.94 -15.82 -12.11
N PRO A 333 23.02 -16.61 -11.02
CA PRO A 333 22.38 -16.23 -9.77
C PRO A 333 22.97 -14.92 -9.22
N GLU A 334 22.16 -14.16 -8.47
CA GLU A 334 22.63 -13.01 -7.69
C GLU A 334 22.95 -13.43 -6.25
N PRO A 335 23.88 -12.76 -5.56
CA PRO A 335 24.17 -13.01 -4.15
C PRO A 335 22.96 -12.70 -3.27
N SER A 336 22.87 -13.35 -2.11
CA SER A 336 21.81 -13.08 -1.13
C SER A 336 21.91 -11.64 -0.64
N LEU A 337 20.74 -11.04 -0.44
CA LEU A 337 20.67 -9.65 0.01
C LEU A 337 21.20 -9.51 1.44
N LEU A 338 22.27 -8.74 1.59
CA LEU A 338 22.89 -8.43 2.89
C LEU A 338 22.44 -7.07 3.46
N ASN A 339 22.00 -6.17 2.57
CA ASN A 339 21.67 -4.78 2.88
C ASN A 339 20.17 -4.50 2.90
N SER A 340 19.77 -3.35 3.43
CA SER A 340 18.40 -2.88 3.28
C SER A 340 18.05 -2.66 1.80
N PHE A 341 16.84 -3.06 1.41
CA PHE A 341 16.30 -2.88 0.06
C PHE A 341 16.17 -1.41 -0.37
N TYR A 342 16.21 -0.47 0.58
CA TYR A 342 15.88 0.93 0.35
C TYR A 342 17.12 1.83 0.14
N LEU A 343 18.32 1.37 0.48
CA LEU A 343 19.53 2.20 0.49
C LEU A 343 19.88 2.81 -0.89
N GLU A 344 19.81 2.01 -1.96
CA GLU A 344 20.04 2.52 -3.32
C GLU A 344 19.00 3.57 -3.73
N ASP A 345 17.73 3.32 -3.40
CA ASP A 345 16.63 4.23 -3.71
C ASP A 345 16.74 5.56 -2.93
N LEU A 346 17.17 5.52 -1.67
CA LEU A 346 17.45 6.72 -0.88
C LEU A 346 18.62 7.52 -1.45
N GLY A 347 19.67 6.84 -1.93
CA GLY A 347 20.79 7.47 -2.63
C GLY A 347 20.37 8.16 -3.94
N GLU A 348 19.49 7.52 -4.72
CA GLU A 348 18.93 8.12 -5.95
C GLU A 348 18.04 9.33 -5.63
N ALA A 349 17.16 9.22 -4.63
CA ALA A 349 16.31 10.32 -4.18
C ALA A 349 17.13 11.53 -3.71
N THR A 350 18.23 11.30 -3.00
CA THR A 350 19.16 12.36 -2.55
C THR A 350 19.71 13.13 -3.75
N LYS A 351 20.22 12.42 -4.77
CA LYS A 351 20.73 13.03 -6.01
C LYS A 351 19.65 13.82 -6.76
N LEU A 352 18.42 13.32 -6.81
CA LEU A 352 17.30 14.00 -7.47
C LEU A 352 16.92 15.30 -6.76
N ILE A 353 16.94 15.31 -5.42
CA ILE A 353 16.65 16.51 -4.63
C ILE A 353 17.77 17.54 -4.78
N GLU A 354 19.04 17.11 -4.70
CA GLU A 354 20.21 18.00 -4.86
C GLU A 354 20.29 18.64 -6.24
N THR A 355 19.96 17.89 -7.29
CA THR A 355 19.97 18.39 -8.67
C THR A 355 18.69 19.13 -9.06
N GLY A 356 17.70 19.23 -8.15
CA GLY A 356 16.41 19.87 -8.42
C GLY A 356 15.52 19.12 -9.43
N LYS A 357 15.83 17.85 -9.73
CA LYS A 357 15.12 16.99 -10.69
C LYS A 357 14.07 16.08 -10.05
N ALA A 358 13.89 16.15 -8.73
CA ALA A 358 12.88 15.38 -8.02
C ALA A 358 11.45 15.78 -8.45
N GLY A 359 10.63 14.76 -8.74
CA GLY A 359 9.22 14.93 -9.08
C GLY A 359 8.39 15.57 -7.96
N THR A 360 7.22 16.10 -8.31
CA THR A 360 6.37 16.86 -7.37
C THR A 360 5.90 16.00 -6.19
N GLY A 361 5.57 14.73 -6.44
CA GLY A 361 5.15 13.77 -5.40
C GLY A 361 6.23 13.58 -4.34
N LEU A 362 7.47 13.29 -4.77
CA LEU A 362 8.61 13.11 -3.85
C LEU A 362 8.91 14.40 -3.07
N ARG A 363 8.92 15.55 -3.75
CA ARG A 363 9.18 16.85 -3.10
C ARG A 363 8.16 17.14 -1.99
N ARG A 364 6.86 17.00 -2.26
CA ARG A 364 5.81 17.23 -1.25
C ARG A 364 5.91 16.24 -0.10
N TYR A 365 6.20 14.97 -0.39
CA TYR A 365 6.44 13.94 0.61
C TYR A 365 7.65 14.27 1.52
N MET A 366 8.68 14.93 0.97
CA MET A 366 9.85 15.47 1.72
C MET A 366 9.59 16.85 2.35
N GLY A 367 8.35 17.34 2.38
CA GLY A 367 8.01 18.62 3.00
C GLY A 367 8.29 19.86 2.15
N ILE A 368 8.77 19.69 0.91
CA ILE A 368 9.08 20.79 -0.01
C ILE A 368 7.84 21.13 -0.84
N GLY A 369 7.31 22.35 -0.67
CA GLY A 369 6.16 22.84 -1.44
C GLY A 369 4.85 22.15 -1.06
N ARG A 370 4.65 21.89 0.24
CA ARG A 370 3.35 21.47 0.79
C ARG A 370 2.29 22.56 0.50
N PRO A 371 1.02 22.21 0.24
CA PRO A 371 -0.02 23.20 -0.03
C PRO A 371 -0.24 24.15 1.16
N ASP A 372 -0.26 25.47 0.90
CA ASP A 372 -0.48 26.48 1.95
C ASP A 372 -1.92 26.47 2.48
N GLN A 373 -2.89 26.22 1.59
CA GLN A 373 -4.32 26.18 1.93
C GLN A 373 -4.77 24.74 2.18
N LYS A 374 -4.90 24.36 3.45
CA LYS A 374 -5.53 23.10 3.87
C LYS A 374 -7.05 23.25 3.90
N ILE A 375 -7.77 22.19 3.52
CA ILE A 375 -9.23 22.14 3.54
C ILE A 375 -9.66 21.02 4.48
N ASP A 376 -10.33 21.36 5.59
CA ASP A 376 -10.99 20.38 6.45
C ASP A 376 -12.36 20.02 5.86
N VAL A 377 -12.51 18.78 5.37
CA VAL A 377 -13.75 18.34 4.70
C VAL A 377 -14.88 18.01 5.67
N LEU A 378 -14.63 17.97 6.98
CA LEU A 378 -15.64 17.73 8.01
C LEU A 378 -16.07 18.99 8.76
N SER A 379 -15.36 20.12 8.59
CA SER A 379 -15.62 21.35 9.36
C SER A 379 -15.52 22.64 8.51
N PRO A 380 -16.66 23.22 8.08
CA PRO A 380 -18.01 22.66 8.12
C PRO A 380 -18.18 21.54 7.09
N ILE A 381 -19.09 20.59 7.34
CA ILE A 381 -19.34 19.46 6.41
C ILE A 381 -19.73 19.90 4.99
N SER A 382 -20.31 21.10 4.84
CA SER A 382 -20.63 21.69 3.53
C SER A 382 -19.40 21.97 2.67
N ALA A 383 -18.19 22.01 3.26
CA ALA A 383 -16.93 22.11 2.53
C ALA A 383 -16.71 20.93 1.58
N VAL A 384 -17.39 19.78 1.77
CA VAL A 384 -17.30 18.63 0.86
C VAL A 384 -18.05 18.84 -0.46
N GLU A 385 -19.03 19.74 -0.50
CA GLU A 385 -19.96 19.91 -1.64
C GLU A 385 -19.26 20.11 -2.99
N PRO A 386 -18.24 20.98 -3.12
CA PRO A 386 -17.56 21.19 -4.40
C PRO A 386 -16.85 19.93 -4.90
N PHE A 387 -16.42 19.06 -3.99
CA PHE A 387 -15.69 17.83 -4.31
C PHE A 387 -16.61 16.67 -4.70
N VAL A 388 -17.92 16.82 -4.51
CA VAL A 388 -18.91 15.87 -5.01
C VAL A 388 -19.74 16.45 -6.15
N ALA A 389 -19.33 17.59 -6.72
CA ALA A 389 -19.97 18.19 -7.88
C ALA A 389 -20.04 17.19 -9.05
N PRO A 390 -21.18 17.11 -9.78
CA PRO A 390 -21.33 16.22 -10.94
C PRO A 390 -20.22 16.41 -11.97
N SER A 391 -19.78 17.64 -12.21
CA SER A 391 -18.67 17.95 -13.12
C SER A 391 -17.32 17.32 -12.75
N LEU A 392 -17.10 16.94 -11.49
CA LEU A 392 -15.90 16.22 -11.04
C LEU A 392 -16.08 14.69 -11.02
N MET A 393 -17.29 14.20 -11.28
CA MET A 393 -17.59 12.78 -11.21
C MET A 393 -16.91 12.02 -12.36
N PRO A 394 -16.18 10.91 -12.07
CA PRO A 394 -15.60 10.10 -13.13
C PRO A 394 -16.66 9.54 -14.06
N GLN A 395 -16.45 9.66 -15.38
CA GLN A 395 -17.42 9.24 -16.39
C GLN A 395 -17.65 7.72 -16.40
N ALA A 396 -16.68 6.94 -15.94
CA ALA A 396 -16.82 5.50 -15.77
C ALA A 396 -16.71 5.13 -14.29
N ARG A 397 -17.30 4.00 -13.90
CA ARG A 397 -17.22 3.47 -12.54
C ARG A 397 -17.07 1.96 -12.51
N TRP A 398 -16.61 1.43 -11.39
CA TRP A 398 -16.54 -0.02 -11.21
C TRP A 398 -17.94 -0.62 -11.00
N PRO A 399 -18.29 -1.72 -11.70
CA PRO A 399 -19.55 -2.44 -11.54
C PRO A 399 -19.53 -3.26 -10.24
N SER A 400 -19.84 -2.62 -9.10
CA SER A 400 -19.80 -3.26 -7.79
C SER A 400 -20.98 -4.23 -7.59
N LYS A 401 -20.80 -5.29 -6.80
CA LYS A 401 -21.87 -6.23 -6.44
C LYS A 401 -23.05 -5.49 -5.80
N GLY A 402 -24.25 -5.71 -6.33
CA GLY A 402 -25.46 -4.98 -5.91
C GLY A 402 -25.65 -3.59 -6.52
N GLY A 403 -24.74 -3.13 -7.39
CA GLY A 403 -24.85 -1.84 -8.09
C GLY A 403 -24.64 -0.60 -7.21
N HIS A 404 -24.32 -0.77 -5.93
CA HIS A 404 -24.24 0.34 -4.97
C HIS A 404 -23.14 1.35 -5.36
N PRO A 405 -23.48 2.64 -5.53
CA PRO A 405 -22.51 3.72 -5.76
C PRO A 405 -21.60 4.02 -4.57
N LEU A 406 -20.50 4.74 -4.85
CA LEU A 406 -19.69 5.35 -3.80
C LEU A 406 -20.54 6.38 -3.04
N VAL A 407 -20.42 6.35 -1.72
CA VAL A 407 -21.10 7.30 -0.84
C VAL A 407 -20.27 8.57 -0.65
N LEU A 408 -20.87 9.62 -0.08
CA LEU A 408 -20.35 10.99 -0.02
C LEU A 408 -18.81 11.11 0.04
N LEU A 409 -18.17 10.66 1.13
CA LEU A 409 -16.72 10.84 1.32
C LEU A 409 -15.86 9.90 0.46
N GLN A 410 -16.37 8.72 0.11
CA GLN A 410 -15.67 7.84 -0.84
C GLN A 410 -15.64 8.48 -2.24
N GLN A 411 -16.77 9.09 -2.65
CA GLN A 411 -16.86 9.79 -3.92
C GLN A 411 -16.03 11.08 -3.91
N ALA A 412 -16.07 11.84 -2.82
CA ALA A 412 -15.22 13.01 -2.64
C ALA A 412 -13.73 12.65 -2.75
N ALA A 413 -13.30 11.52 -2.17
CA ALA A 413 -11.92 11.04 -2.27
C ALA A 413 -11.49 10.76 -3.71
N VAL A 414 -12.31 10.05 -4.48
CA VAL A 414 -12.04 9.75 -5.89
C VAL A 414 -12.01 11.05 -6.71
N ASN A 415 -13.00 11.92 -6.53
CA ASN A 415 -13.10 13.19 -7.24
C ASN A 415 -11.91 14.10 -6.93
N ALA A 416 -11.55 14.26 -5.66
CA ALA A 416 -10.41 15.06 -5.22
C ALA A 416 -9.09 14.50 -5.78
N ALA A 417 -8.86 13.19 -5.68
CA ALA A 417 -7.67 12.55 -6.24
C ALA A 417 -7.58 12.75 -7.76
N ARG A 418 -8.68 12.61 -8.49
CA ARG A 418 -8.69 12.85 -9.94
C ARG A 418 -8.55 14.34 -10.28
N ALA A 419 -9.23 15.24 -9.59
CA ALA A 419 -9.14 16.68 -9.85
C ALA A 419 -7.72 17.22 -9.63
N GLU A 420 -7.05 16.81 -8.55
CA GLU A 420 -5.68 17.27 -8.25
C GLU A 420 -4.61 16.56 -9.07
N LEU A 421 -4.74 15.24 -9.29
CA LEU A 421 -3.66 14.44 -9.86
C LEU A 421 -3.81 14.17 -11.37
N ASN A 422 -5.00 14.25 -11.97
CA ASN A 422 -5.17 13.83 -13.37
C ASN A 422 -4.32 14.68 -14.33
N ASN A 423 -4.27 16.00 -14.11
CA ASN A 423 -3.56 16.95 -14.97
C ASN A 423 -2.16 17.33 -14.45
N ALA A 424 -1.77 16.90 -13.25
CA ALA A 424 -0.50 17.27 -12.64
C ALA A 424 0.10 16.15 -11.78
N PRO A 425 1.44 15.98 -11.75
CA PRO A 425 2.10 15.11 -10.78
C PRO A 425 1.85 15.56 -9.34
N GLY A 426 1.81 14.60 -8.40
CA GLY A 426 1.55 14.92 -7.00
C GLY A 426 1.29 13.72 -6.10
N ILE A 427 0.88 14.01 -4.87
CA ILE A 427 0.58 13.03 -3.83
C ILE A 427 -0.68 13.46 -3.07
N ILE A 428 -1.54 12.50 -2.75
CA ILE A 428 -2.72 12.68 -1.89
C ILE A 428 -2.81 11.52 -0.90
N GLY A 429 -3.14 11.85 0.34
CA GLY A 429 -3.36 10.96 1.47
C GLY A 429 -4.85 10.78 1.71
N VAL A 430 -5.28 9.52 1.81
CA VAL A 430 -6.64 9.13 2.12
C VAL A 430 -6.61 8.28 3.37
N ASN A 431 -7.32 8.71 4.40
CA ASN A 431 -7.44 7.95 5.62
C ASN A 431 -8.54 6.89 5.47
N GLY A 432 -8.12 5.63 5.50
CA GLY A 432 -9.01 4.49 5.32
C GLY A 432 -9.00 3.56 6.53
N PRO A 433 -9.88 3.76 7.52
CA PRO A 433 -10.07 2.83 8.62
C PRO A 433 -10.41 1.39 8.16
N PRO A 434 -10.40 0.38 9.05
CA PRO A 434 -10.82 -0.97 8.71
C PRO A 434 -12.25 -0.99 8.18
N GLY A 435 -12.53 -1.74 7.11
CA GLY A 435 -13.88 -1.93 6.61
C GLY A 435 -14.56 -0.72 5.96
N THR A 436 -13.86 0.39 5.72
CA THR A 436 -14.44 1.62 5.16
C THR A 436 -14.40 1.72 3.63
N GLY A 437 -14.02 0.64 2.95
CA GLY A 437 -14.07 0.52 1.48
C GLY A 437 -12.85 1.05 0.73
N LYS A 438 -11.64 0.95 1.30
CA LYS A 438 -10.36 1.27 0.63
C LYS A 438 -10.26 0.65 -0.77
N THR A 439 -10.51 -0.66 -0.89
CA THR A 439 -10.48 -1.37 -2.19
C THR A 439 -11.52 -0.83 -3.16
N THR A 440 -12.68 -0.37 -2.68
CA THR A 440 -13.72 0.24 -3.52
C THR A 440 -13.25 1.56 -4.13
N LEU A 441 -12.53 2.38 -3.37
CA LEU A 441 -11.88 3.59 -3.89
C LEU A 441 -10.84 3.24 -4.95
N LEU A 442 -9.98 2.26 -4.68
CA LEU A 442 -8.93 1.83 -5.62
C LEU A 442 -9.53 1.34 -6.95
N ARG A 443 -10.65 0.60 -6.91
CA ARG A 443 -11.37 0.11 -8.10
C ARG A 443 -11.81 1.24 -9.03
N ASP A 444 -12.36 2.33 -8.51
CA ASP A 444 -12.80 3.46 -9.33
C ASP A 444 -11.62 4.25 -9.91
N ILE A 445 -10.49 4.32 -9.23
CA ILE A 445 -9.24 4.88 -9.79
C ILE A 445 -8.73 4.00 -10.95
N VAL A 446 -8.76 2.68 -10.81
CA VAL A 446 -8.39 1.73 -11.89
C VAL A 446 -9.29 1.93 -13.11
N VAL A 447 -10.60 2.04 -12.92
CA VAL A 447 -11.55 2.33 -14.01
C VAL A 447 -11.24 3.66 -14.68
N GLY A 448 -10.92 4.70 -13.91
CA GLY A 448 -10.51 6.00 -14.44
C GLY A 448 -9.31 5.91 -15.38
N CYS A 449 -8.26 5.19 -14.98
CA CYS A 449 -7.05 5.01 -15.80
C CYS A 449 -7.34 4.20 -17.08
N ILE A 450 -8.18 3.16 -16.99
CA ILE A 450 -8.62 2.37 -18.16
C ILE A 450 -9.43 3.26 -19.11
N LEU A 451 -10.33 4.10 -18.59
CA LEU A 451 -11.10 5.03 -19.42
C LEU A 451 -10.19 6.05 -20.13
N ASP A 452 -9.25 6.65 -19.43
CA ASP A 452 -8.32 7.63 -20.00
C ASP A 452 -7.50 7.01 -21.14
N ARG A 453 -7.02 5.78 -20.93
CA ARG A 453 -6.28 5.03 -21.95
C ARG A 453 -7.16 4.65 -23.14
N ALA A 454 -8.40 4.22 -22.92
CA ALA A 454 -9.35 3.94 -24.00
C ALA A 454 -9.67 5.20 -24.82
N THR A 455 -9.75 6.36 -24.15
CA THR A 455 -9.92 7.67 -24.79
C THR A 455 -8.71 7.98 -25.68
N ALA A 456 -7.49 7.78 -25.17
CA ALA A 456 -6.26 7.95 -25.95
C ALA A 456 -6.19 6.97 -27.15
N MET A 457 -6.55 5.69 -26.96
CA MET A 457 -6.63 4.69 -28.03
C MET A 457 -7.62 5.08 -29.13
N SER A 458 -8.73 5.72 -28.75
CA SER A 458 -9.77 6.18 -29.68
C SER A 458 -9.35 7.40 -30.50
N GLY A 459 -8.21 8.02 -30.20
CA GLY A 459 -7.64 9.11 -30.97
C GLY A 459 -6.89 8.67 -32.24
N PHE A 460 -6.48 7.40 -32.33
CA PHE A 460 -5.75 6.89 -33.49
C PHE A 460 -6.71 6.54 -34.64
N ASN A 461 -6.23 6.63 -35.89
CA ASN A 461 -6.96 6.15 -37.07
C ASN A 461 -6.75 4.65 -37.30
N LYS A 462 -5.54 4.16 -37.00
CA LYS A 462 -5.21 2.73 -36.95
C LYS A 462 -4.44 2.44 -35.65
N PRO A 463 -4.78 1.37 -34.91
CA PRO A 463 -4.07 1.02 -33.67
C PRO A 463 -2.56 0.85 -33.81
N GLN A 464 -2.10 0.39 -34.97
CA GLN A 464 -0.68 0.18 -35.25
C GLN A 464 0.12 1.49 -35.26
N ASP A 465 -0.52 2.63 -35.57
CA ASP A 465 0.12 3.95 -35.60
C ASP A 465 0.58 4.41 -34.20
N ALA A 466 0.09 3.77 -33.15
CA ALA A 466 0.53 4.04 -31.79
C ALA A 466 1.94 3.47 -31.47
N PHE A 467 2.52 2.69 -32.38
CA PHE A 467 3.83 2.05 -32.20
C PHE A 467 4.81 2.52 -33.28
N SER A 468 5.91 3.15 -32.86
CA SER A 468 6.99 3.55 -33.76
C SER A 468 8.19 2.60 -33.67
N THR A 469 8.83 2.36 -34.81
CA THR A 469 10.03 1.51 -34.90
C THR A 469 11.24 2.22 -34.31
N THR A 470 12.03 1.50 -33.50
CA THR A 470 13.28 2.04 -32.91
C THR A 470 14.52 1.71 -33.73
N GLY A 471 14.47 0.67 -34.56
CA GLY A 471 15.64 0.09 -35.22
C GLY A 471 16.37 -0.97 -34.38
N GLU A 472 16.13 -0.98 -33.06
CA GLU A 472 16.74 -1.94 -32.13
C GLU A 472 16.07 -3.31 -32.19
N LYS A 473 16.88 -4.37 -32.03
CA LYS A 473 16.42 -5.76 -32.00
C LYS A 473 17.25 -6.63 -31.07
N LEU A 474 16.61 -7.64 -30.49
CA LEU A 474 17.27 -8.64 -29.66
C LEU A 474 17.01 -10.05 -30.22
N ALA A 475 18.04 -10.89 -30.20
CA ALA A 475 17.91 -12.30 -30.58
C ALA A 475 17.02 -13.05 -29.58
N PHE A 476 16.10 -13.85 -30.08
CA PHE A 476 15.14 -14.62 -29.31
C PHE A 476 15.06 -16.06 -29.83
N GLY A 477 15.46 -17.02 -28.98
CA GLY A 477 15.64 -18.41 -29.41
C GLY A 477 16.84 -18.59 -30.36
N SER A 478 16.83 -19.66 -31.16
CA SER A 478 17.92 -19.99 -32.08
C SER A 478 17.86 -19.25 -33.43
N ASN A 479 16.67 -18.82 -33.89
CA ASN A 479 16.48 -18.30 -35.26
C ASN A 479 15.49 -17.11 -35.39
N ALA A 480 15.14 -16.39 -34.32
CA ALA A 480 14.20 -15.25 -34.39
C ALA A 480 14.75 -13.97 -33.73
N PHE A 481 14.25 -12.82 -34.19
CA PHE A 481 14.55 -11.50 -33.60
C PHE A 481 13.26 -10.84 -33.12
N LEU A 482 13.30 -10.25 -31.94
CA LEU A 482 12.24 -9.36 -31.44
C LEU A 482 12.69 -7.92 -31.61
N HIS A 483 11.81 -7.07 -32.12
CA HIS A 483 12.08 -5.65 -32.33
C HIS A 483 11.50 -4.80 -31.20
N PHE A 484 12.22 -3.77 -30.78
CA PHE A 484 11.68 -2.82 -29.82
C PHE A 484 10.78 -1.80 -30.52
N TYR A 485 9.58 -1.57 -29.98
CA TYR A 485 8.67 -0.51 -30.43
C TYR A 485 8.47 0.53 -29.34
N LYS A 486 8.56 1.80 -29.71
CA LYS A 486 8.19 2.92 -28.85
C LYS A 486 6.68 3.12 -28.91
N LEU A 487 6.06 3.29 -27.76
CA LEU A 487 4.64 3.65 -27.64
C LEU A 487 4.49 5.17 -27.75
N HIS A 488 3.41 5.58 -28.41
CA HIS A 488 2.99 6.97 -28.44
C HIS A 488 2.74 7.49 -27.00
N ALA A 489 3.18 8.73 -26.73
CA ALA A 489 3.16 9.30 -25.38
C ALA A 489 1.75 9.36 -24.75
N SER A 490 0.69 9.50 -25.56
CA SER A 490 -0.70 9.52 -25.07
C SER A 490 -1.17 8.21 -24.42
N LEU A 491 -0.52 7.09 -24.73
CA LEU A 491 -0.81 5.78 -24.12
C LEU A 491 -0.01 5.53 -22.83
N LYS A 492 0.94 6.41 -22.50
CA LYS A 492 1.75 6.35 -21.27
C LYS A 492 1.15 7.21 -20.17
N GLY A 493 1.49 6.92 -18.92
CA GLY A 493 1.00 7.66 -17.75
C GLY A 493 -0.32 7.13 -17.20
N HIS A 494 -0.76 5.96 -17.66
CA HIS A 494 -1.94 5.22 -17.20
C HIS A 494 -1.55 3.91 -16.50
N GLU A 495 -0.26 3.68 -16.26
CA GLU A 495 0.28 2.50 -15.58
C GLU A 495 -0.08 2.56 -14.10
N ILE A 496 -0.54 1.45 -13.51
CA ILE A 496 -0.95 1.42 -12.11
C ILE A 496 -0.09 0.42 -11.35
N VAL A 497 0.67 0.92 -10.37
CA VAL A 497 1.40 0.09 -9.43
C VAL A 497 0.76 0.18 -8.06
N VAL A 498 0.40 -0.97 -7.47
CA VAL A 498 -0.05 -1.07 -6.08
C VAL A 498 1.13 -1.51 -5.21
N ALA A 499 1.47 -0.73 -4.19
CA ALA A 499 2.60 -1.01 -3.30
C ALA A 499 2.19 -1.08 -1.82
N SER A 500 2.86 -1.94 -1.06
CA SER A 500 2.74 -2.01 0.40
C SER A 500 3.99 -2.61 1.05
N SER A 501 4.16 -2.44 2.36
CA SER A 501 5.22 -3.10 3.14
C SER A 501 4.91 -4.57 3.43
N ASN A 502 3.65 -4.99 3.32
CA ASN A 502 3.20 -6.35 3.63
C ASN A 502 2.89 -7.15 2.37
N ASN A 503 3.66 -8.21 2.11
CA ASN A 503 3.44 -9.15 1.00
C ASN A 503 1.99 -9.65 0.90
N LYS A 504 1.32 -9.93 2.02
CA LYS A 504 -0.06 -10.40 2.02
C LYS A 504 -1.04 -9.30 1.58
N ALA A 505 -0.83 -8.06 2.02
CA ALA A 505 -1.67 -6.93 1.62
C ALA A 505 -1.60 -6.67 0.11
N VAL A 506 -0.37 -6.66 -0.44
CA VAL A 506 -0.11 -6.55 -1.89
C VAL A 506 -0.82 -7.67 -2.66
N GLU A 507 -0.68 -8.92 -2.20
CA GLU A 507 -1.30 -10.06 -2.84
C GLU A 507 -2.83 -9.99 -2.77
N ASN A 508 -3.42 -9.55 -1.65
CA ASN A 508 -4.86 -9.43 -1.48
C ASN A 508 -5.47 -8.50 -2.53
N VAL A 509 -4.93 -7.30 -2.73
CA VAL A 509 -5.46 -6.36 -3.75
C VAL A 509 -5.38 -6.97 -5.16
N SER A 510 -4.22 -7.48 -5.56
CA SER A 510 -4.04 -8.05 -6.90
C SER A 510 -4.80 -9.35 -7.16
N LYS A 511 -5.07 -10.13 -6.11
CA LYS A 511 -5.85 -11.38 -6.23
C LYS A 511 -7.33 -11.09 -6.19
N GLU A 512 -7.79 -10.06 -5.47
CA GLU A 512 -9.20 -9.69 -5.34
C GLU A 512 -9.76 -9.02 -6.60
N LEU A 513 -9.03 -8.09 -7.23
CA LEU A 513 -9.54 -7.34 -8.38
C LEU A 513 -10.01 -8.23 -9.55
N PRO A 514 -9.31 -9.32 -9.92
CA PRO A 514 -9.74 -10.24 -10.97
C PRO A 514 -10.89 -11.16 -10.56
N LEU A 515 -11.15 -11.41 -9.26
CA LEU A 515 -12.13 -12.41 -8.83
C LEU A 515 -13.53 -12.11 -9.37
N LYS A 516 -14.24 -13.15 -9.80
CA LYS A 516 -15.62 -13.05 -10.29
C LYS A 516 -16.52 -12.21 -9.38
N GLU A 517 -16.40 -12.38 -8.06
CA GLU A 517 -17.20 -11.65 -7.07
C GLU A 517 -16.90 -10.15 -6.97
N ALA A 518 -15.74 -9.70 -7.43
CA ALA A 518 -15.37 -8.29 -7.44
C ALA A 518 -16.16 -7.48 -8.48
N ASN A 519 -16.74 -8.13 -9.48
CA ASN A 519 -17.55 -7.51 -10.53
C ASN A 519 -19.00 -8.00 -10.44
N GLY A 520 -19.93 -7.11 -10.07
CA GLY A 520 -21.36 -7.41 -9.97
C GLY A 520 -22.06 -7.71 -11.30
N ARG A 521 -21.36 -7.50 -12.42
CA ARG A 521 -21.83 -7.74 -13.80
C ARG A 521 -20.84 -8.63 -14.57
N HIS A 522 -20.18 -9.56 -13.89
CA HIS A 522 -19.16 -10.46 -14.43
C HIS A 522 -19.63 -11.32 -15.63
N GLU A 523 -20.95 -11.51 -15.80
CA GLU A 523 -21.50 -12.21 -16.96
C GLU A 523 -21.54 -11.35 -18.23
N GLN A 524 -21.65 -10.03 -18.07
CA GLN A 524 -21.78 -9.06 -19.16
C GLN A 524 -20.43 -8.37 -19.46
N ILE A 525 -19.57 -8.24 -18.44
CA ILE A 525 -18.31 -7.52 -18.51
C ILE A 525 -17.18 -8.52 -18.21
N THR A 526 -16.49 -8.95 -19.26
CA THR A 526 -15.35 -9.88 -19.19
C THR A 526 -14.16 -9.34 -19.96
N TYR A 527 -12.94 -9.65 -19.52
CA TYR A 527 -11.73 -9.20 -20.19
C TYR A 527 -10.59 -10.23 -20.05
N PHE A 528 -10.27 -10.99 -21.10
CA PHE A 528 -9.27 -12.07 -21.05
C PHE A 528 -9.48 -13.05 -19.87
N ARG A 529 -10.74 -13.44 -19.67
CA ARG A 529 -11.18 -14.25 -18.52
C ARG A 529 -10.43 -15.59 -18.45
N SER A 530 -10.32 -16.30 -19.58
CA SER A 530 -9.67 -17.62 -19.61
C SER A 530 -8.19 -17.56 -19.21
N ILE A 531 -7.50 -16.50 -19.60
CA ILE A 531 -6.09 -16.26 -19.26
C ILE A 531 -5.95 -15.88 -17.79
N SER A 532 -6.87 -15.06 -17.30
CA SER A 532 -6.95 -14.67 -15.88
C SER A 532 -7.22 -15.88 -14.97
N ASP A 533 -8.13 -16.78 -15.36
CA ASP A 533 -8.39 -18.04 -14.66
C ASP A 533 -7.14 -18.94 -14.63
N LEU A 534 -6.38 -19.00 -15.74
CA LEU A 534 -5.13 -19.75 -15.80
C LEU A 534 -4.09 -19.22 -14.81
N ILE A 535 -3.92 -17.90 -14.73
CA ILE A 535 -2.96 -17.24 -13.82
C ILE A 535 -3.38 -17.40 -12.36
N ALA A 536 -4.69 -17.39 -12.08
CA ALA A 536 -5.22 -17.60 -10.73
C ALA A 536 -5.04 -19.04 -10.23
N ASN A 537 -4.88 -20.03 -11.13
CA ASN A 537 -4.81 -21.45 -10.80
C ASN A 537 -3.48 -22.13 -11.25
N PRO A 538 -2.32 -21.71 -10.73
CA PRO A 538 -1.00 -22.18 -11.19
C PRO A 538 -0.76 -23.68 -10.95
N LYS A 539 -1.40 -24.30 -9.94
CA LYS A 539 -1.25 -25.74 -9.64
C LYS A 539 -1.92 -26.65 -10.69
N ARG A 540 -3.08 -26.23 -11.24
CA ARG A 540 -3.78 -26.98 -12.30
C ARG A 540 -3.06 -26.89 -13.65
N ALA A 541 -2.20 -25.89 -13.82
CA ALA A 541 -1.43 -25.68 -15.02
C ALA A 541 -0.11 -26.48 -15.07
N GLY A 542 0.13 -27.40 -14.13
CA GLY A 542 1.25 -28.35 -14.16
C GLY A 542 2.60 -27.79 -13.69
N TYR A 543 2.61 -26.65 -12.99
CA TYR A 543 3.86 -25.96 -12.64
C TYR A 543 4.53 -26.42 -11.33
N PHE A 544 3.86 -27.25 -10.52
CA PHE A 544 4.40 -27.82 -9.27
C PHE A 544 3.95 -29.28 -9.14
N GLU A 545 4.86 -30.19 -8.78
CA GLU A 545 4.51 -31.59 -8.48
C GLU A 545 3.53 -31.66 -7.30
N ALA A 546 2.50 -32.49 -7.45
CA ALA A 546 1.45 -32.66 -6.46
C ALA A 546 1.96 -33.49 -5.27
N GLU A 547 2.60 -32.86 -4.29
CA GLU A 547 2.70 -33.43 -2.95
C GLU A 547 1.41 -33.14 -2.17
N GLY A 548 0.47 -34.08 -2.25
CA GLY A 548 -0.59 -34.37 -1.28
C GLY A 548 -1.31 -33.18 -0.62
N ASP A 549 -2.29 -32.59 -1.32
CA ASP A 549 -3.46 -32.00 -0.65
C ASP A 549 -4.71 -31.95 -1.52
N THR A 550 -5.86 -32.03 -0.84
CA THR A 550 -7.23 -32.08 -1.35
C THR A 550 -7.54 -31.07 -2.47
N PRO A 551 -8.38 -31.43 -3.46
CA PRO A 551 -8.79 -30.53 -4.53
C PRO A 551 -9.56 -29.34 -3.95
N SER A 552 -8.94 -28.16 -3.89
CA SER A 552 -9.66 -26.91 -3.66
C SER A 552 -10.44 -26.55 -4.93
N ASP A 553 -11.62 -25.96 -4.76
CA ASP A 553 -12.40 -25.45 -5.89
C ASP A 553 -11.57 -24.45 -6.72
N PRO A 554 -11.66 -24.50 -8.06
CA PRO A 554 -10.92 -23.59 -8.93
C PRO A 554 -11.35 -22.15 -8.72
N ILE A 555 -10.37 -21.25 -8.67
CA ILE A 555 -10.62 -19.81 -8.54
C ILE A 555 -11.16 -19.30 -9.88
N GLU A 556 -12.38 -18.74 -9.87
CA GLU A 556 -12.97 -18.08 -11.04
C GLU A 556 -12.74 -16.56 -11.02
N THR A 557 -12.37 -16.02 -12.17
CA THR A 557 -12.12 -14.60 -12.40
C THR A 557 -13.09 -14.04 -13.45
N TRP A 558 -13.23 -12.72 -13.52
CA TRP A 558 -13.99 -12.04 -14.59
C TRP A 558 -13.06 -11.41 -15.64
N GLY A 559 -11.82 -11.10 -15.28
CA GLY A 559 -10.85 -10.61 -16.24
C GLY A 559 -9.47 -10.27 -15.71
N LEU A 560 -8.51 -10.19 -16.65
CA LEU A 560 -7.10 -9.94 -16.43
C LEU A 560 -6.84 -8.45 -16.14
N ILE A 561 -7.23 -7.98 -14.96
CA ILE A 561 -7.10 -6.57 -14.57
C ILE A 561 -5.87 -6.31 -13.68
N ALA A 562 -5.40 -7.33 -12.95
CA ALA A 562 -4.29 -7.19 -12.02
C ALA A 562 -3.37 -8.42 -11.99
N ALA A 563 -2.09 -8.21 -11.67
CA ALA A 563 -1.12 -9.29 -11.44
C ALA A 563 -0.16 -8.97 -10.28
N ALA A 564 0.20 -10.00 -9.51
CA ALA A 564 1.18 -9.88 -8.41
C ALA A 564 2.59 -10.26 -8.91
N LEU A 565 3.52 -9.30 -8.96
CA LEU A 565 4.85 -9.51 -9.56
C LEU A 565 6.05 -9.25 -8.62
N GLY A 566 5.81 -8.85 -7.36
CA GLY A 566 6.89 -8.49 -6.42
C GLY A 566 7.91 -9.60 -6.15
N LYS A 567 7.46 -10.84 -5.89
CA LYS A 567 8.36 -11.98 -5.62
C LYS A 567 8.87 -12.60 -6.92
N SER A 568 10.13 -13.06 -6.93
CA SER A 568 10.72 -13.77 -8.07
C SER A 568 9.93 -15.02 -8.46
N SER A 569 9.44 -15.78 -7.48
CA SER A 569 8.55 -16.93 -7.69
C SER A 569 7.25 -16.54 -8.40
N ASN A 570 6.67 -15.38 -8.04
CA ASN A 570 5.44 -14.90 -8.65
C ASN A 570 5.68 -14.44 -10.10
N ARG A 571 6.80 -13.77 -10.37
CA ARG A 571 7.19 -13.41 -11.75
C ARG A 571 7.39 -14.65 -12.62
N GLY A 572 8.08 -15.67 -12.09
CA GLY A 572 8.27 -16.94 -12.78
C GLY A 572 6.93 -17.62 -13.10
N ALA A 573 6.04 -17.75 -12.10
CA ALA A 573 4.72 -18.34 -12.29
C ALA A 573 3.86 -17.55 -13.28
N PHE A 574 3.86 -16.21 -13.17
CA PHE A 574 3.14 -15.34 -14.10
C PHE A 574 3.67 -15.50 -15.52
N GLN A 575 4.99 -15.44 -15.74
CA GLN A 575 5.57 -15.57 -17.07
C GLN A 575 5.22 -16.94 -17.71
N GLN A 576 5.27 -18.02 -16.94
CA GLN A 576 4.92 -19.35 -17.44
C GLN A 576 3.43 -19.46 -17.80
N GLY A 577 2.54 -19.02 -16.91
CA GLY A 577 1.08 -19.08 -17.14
C GLY A 577 0.59 -18.07 -18.19
N PHE A 578 0.95 -16.79 -18.04
CA PHE A 578 0.53 -15.72 -18.92
C PHE A 578 1.18 -15.80 -20.30
N TRP A 579 2.48 -16.11 -20.41
CA TRP A 579 3.19 -15.98 -21.68
C TRP A 579 3.48 -17.31 -22.36
N TRP A 580 4.09 -18.28 -21.66
CA TRP A 580 4.63 -19.50 -22.28
C TRP A 580 3.66 -20.67 -22.39
N ASN A 581 2.49 -20.61 -21.74
CA ASN A 581 1.51 -21.69 -21.80
C ASN A 581 0.97 -21.86 -23.23
N GLU A 582 1.19 -23.05 -23.81
CA GLU A 582 0.83 -23.32 -25.21
C GLU A 582 -0.68 -23.41 -25.46
N ASP A 583 -1.47 -23.78 -24.44
CA ASP A 583 -2.93 -23.94 -24.54
C ASP A 583 -3.69 -22.64 -24.19
N GLY A 584 -3.33 -22.02 -23.06
CA GLY A 584 -4.06 -20.91 -22.47
C GLY A 584 -3.34 -19.56 -22.48
N GLY A 585 -2.08 -19.49 -22.96
CA GLY A 585 -1.23 -18.32 -22.83
C GLY A 585 -1.52 -17.18 -23.82
N PHE A 586 -1.15 -15.97 -23.42
CA PHE A 586 -1.33 -14.74 -24.20
C PHE A 586 -0.43 -14.69 -25.45
N LEU A 587 0.72 -15.37 -25.47
CA LEU A 587 1.52 -15.50 -26.70
C LEU A 587 0.74 -16.27 -27.78
N THR A 588 0.04 -17.35 -27.40
CA THR A 588 -0.82 -18.12 -28.31
C THR A 588 -2.00 -17.27 -28.79
N TYR A 589 -2.61 -16.48 -27.89
CA TYR A 589 -3.63 -15.50 -28.25
C TYR A 589 -3.14 -14.51 -29.32
N LEU A 590 -1.98 -13.88 -29.11
CA LEU A 590 -1.42 -12.90 -30.05
C LEU A 590 -1.03 -13.53 -31.40
N LYS A 591 -0.55 -14.78 -31.41
CA LYS A 591 -0.28 -15.52 -32.67
C LYS A 591 -1.57 -15.73 -33.46
N ALA A 592 -2.65 -16.18 -32.80
CA ALA A 592 -3.96 -16.32 -33.42
C ALA A 592 -4.49 -14.97 -33.94
N ALA A 593 -4.33 -13.90 -33.15
CA ALA A 593 -4.75 -12.54 -33.51
C ALA A 593 -4.05 -12.00 -34.78
N ARG A 594 -2.84 -12.49 -35.05
CA ARG A 594 -2.06 -12.17 -36.26
C ARG A 594 -2.45 -13.00 -37.48
N GLY A 595 -3.36 -13.97 -37.33
CA GLY A 595 -3.73 -14.93 -38.37
C GLY A 595 -2.76 -16.09 -38.54
N ILE A 596 -1.90 -16.36 -37.54
CA ILE A 596 -1.07 -17.57 -37.52
C ILE A 596 -1.93 -18.74 -37.05
N ASN A 597 -1.95 -19.83 -37.82
CA ASN A 597 -2.64 -21.04 -37.40
C ASN A 597 -1.92 -21.67 -36.19
N VAL A 598 -2.59 -21.66 -35.04
CA VAL A 598 -2.08 -22.24 -33.79
C VAL A 598 -2.87 -23.50 -33.49
N MET A 599 -2.27 -24.66 -33.75
CA MET A 599 -2.83 -25.97 -33.40
C MET A 599 -1.93 -26.62 -32.36
N ARG A 600 -2.52 -27.13 -31.28
CA ARG A 600 -1.81 -27.88 -30.26
C ARG A 600 -1.82 -29.36 -30.63
N GLU A 601 -0.64 -29.95 -30.74
CA GLU A 601 -0.49 -31.39 -30.99
C GLU A 601 -0.58 -32.14 -29.66
N ILE A 602 -1.61 -32.98 -29.51
CA ILE A 602 -1.72 -33.93 -28.40
C ILE A 602 -0.90 -35.14 -28.79
N LYS A 603 0.13 -35.44 -28.00
CA LYS A 603 1.02 -36.59 -28.21
C LYS A 603 0.71 -37.69 -27.22
N ASP A 604 0.84 -38.93 -27.66
CA ASP A 604 0.76 -40.11 -26.80
C ASP A 604 1.90 -40.07 -25.77
N GLU A 605 1.59 -40.24 -24.48
CA GLU A 605 2.58 -40.19 -23.40
C GLU A 605 3.59 -41.34 -23.45
N GLN A 606 3.27 -42.46 -24.12
CA GLN A 606 4.13 -43.64 -24.21
C GLN A 606 4.91 -43.71 -25.53
N THR A 607 4.33 -43.28 -26.65
CA THR A 607 4.99 -43.37 -27.98
C THR A 607 5.52 -42.03 -28.49
N GLY A 608 5.05 -40.91 -27.96
CA GLY A 608 5.38 -39.56 -28.43
C GLY A 608 4.79 -39.20 -29.80
N GLU A 609 3.97 -40.07 -30.39
CA GLU A 609 3.29 -39.84 -31.67
C GLU A 609 2.10 -38.89 -31.50
N ILE A 610 1.79 -38.09 -32.54
CA ILE A 610 0.71 -37.10 -32.50
C ILE A 610 -0.63 -37.84 -32.69
N ILE A 611 -1.45 -37.84 -31.63
CA ILE A 611 -2.79 -38.46 -31.61
C ILE A 611 -3.83 -37.51 -32.22
N ASP A 612 -3.77 -36.22 -31.87
CA ASP A 612 -4.80 -35.25 -32.28
C ASP A 612 -4.23 -33.82 -32.36
N ARG A 613 -4.91 -32.95 -33.09
CA ARG A 613 -4.61 -31.51 -33.19
C ARG A 613 -5.82 -30.71 -32.76
N VAL A 614 -5.73 -30.12 -31.57
CA VAL A 614 -6.83 -29.36 -30.97
C VAL A 614 -6.53 -27.87 -30.99
N MET A 615 -7.57 -27.05 -31.23
CA MET A 615 -7.42 -25.60 -31.15
C MET A 615 -7.22 -25.19 -29.68
N PRO A 616 -6.20 -24.36 -29.37
CA PRO A 616 -5.91 -23.96 -28.00
C PRO A 616 -7.11 -23.32 -27.29
N SER A 617 -7.29 -23.64 -26.00
CA SER A 617 -8.44 -23.20 -25.22
C SER A 617 -8.61 -21.68 -25.18
N VAL A 618 -7.50 -20.91 -25.18
CA VAL A 618 -7.54 -19.44 -25.22
C VAL A 618 -8.19 -18.91 -26.50
N VAL A 619 -8.00 -19.56 -27.65
CA VAL A 619 -8.57 -19.13 -28.94
C VAL A 619 -10.06 -19.42 -28.99
N VAL A 620 -10.48 -20.58 -28.46
CA VAL A 620 -11.90 -20.97 -28.35
C VAL A 620 -12.66 -20.01 -27.42
N ASN A 621 -12.08 -19.71 -26.25
CA ASN A 621 -12.74 -18.94 -25.21
C ASN A 621 -12.70 -17.43 -25.46
N GLU A 622 -11.56 -16.88 -25.88
CA GLU A 622 -11.41 -15.42 -26.07
C GLU A 622 -11.78 -14.94 -27.46
N ARG A 623 -11.79 -15.82 -28.48
CA ARG A 623 -12.16 -15.52 -29.86
C ARG A 623 -11.42 -14.29 -30.44
N PRO A 624 -10.07 -14.32 -30.52
CA PRO A 624 -9.30 -13.27 -31.17
C PRO A 624 -9.69 -13.09 -32.64
N SER A 625 -9.53 -11.86 -33.15
CA SER A 625 -9.68 -11.57 -34.57
C SER A 625 -8.67 -12.37 -35.40
N THR A 626 -9.07 -13.07 -36.47
CA THR A 626 -8.16 -14.00 -37.20
C THR A 626 -7.38 -13.37 -38.34
N ASN A 627 -7.62 -12.09 -38.65
CA ASN A 627 -6.85 -11.33 -39.64
C ASN A 627 -6.90 -9.82 -39.35
N GLU A 628 -6.02 -9.06 -39.99
CA GLU A 628 -5.86 -7.62 -39.76
C GLU A 628 -7.10 -6.80 -40.18
N ALA A 629 -7.80 -7.20 -41.24
CA ALA A 629 -8.99 -6.49 -41.72
C ALA A 629 -10.16 -6.60 -40.73
N ASP A 630 -10.41 -7.80 -40.22
CA ASP A 630 -11.43 -8.07 -39.21
C ASP A 630 -11.09 -7.39 -37.88
N ALA A 631 -9.83 -7.43 -37.47
CA ALA A 631 -9.35 -6.73 -36.27
C ALA A 631 -9.59 -5.22 -36.36
N LEU A 632 -9.29 -4.61 -37.52
CA LEU A 632 -9.52 -3.19 -37.75
C LEU A 632 -11.02 -2.84 -37.79
N ALA A 633 -11.85 -3.70 -38.38
CA ALA A 633 -13.31 -3.52 -38.40
C ALA A 633 -13.92 -3.62 -37.00
N ALA A 634 -13.50 -4.61 -36.21
CA ALA A 634 -13.91 -4.79 -34.82
C ALA A 634 -13.51 -3.59 -33.95
N TRP A 635 -12.28 -3.09 -34.12
CA TRP A 635 -11.81 -1.89 -33.43
C TRP A 635 -12.61 -0.64 -33.81
N ARG A 636 -12.90 -0.41 -35.11
CA ARG A 636 -13.73 0.72 -35.54
C ARG A 636 -15.13 0.68 -34.92
N LYS A 637 -15.73 -0.51 -34.86
CA LYS A 637 -17.03 -0.73 -34.23
C LYS A 637 -16.97 -0.43 -32.72
N ALA A 638 -15.96 -0.97 -32.02
CA ALA A 638 -15.77 -0.73 -30.59
C ALA A 638 -15.54 0.77 -30.29
N ARG A 639 -14.70 1.44 -31.08
CA ARG A 639 -14.45 2.89 -31.01
C ARG A 639 -15.73 3.70 -31.17
N ALA A 640 -16.56 3.39 -32.17
CA ALA A 640 -17.81 4.12 -32.40
C ALA A 640 -18.80 3.97 -31.23
N ILE A 641 -18.95 2.76 -30.69
CA ILE A 641 -19.81 2.49 -29.53
C ILE A 641 -19.30 3.24 -28.30
N PHE A 642 -17.99 3.17 -28.04
CA PHE A 642 -17.35 3.84 -26.92
C PHE A 642 -17.52 5.37 -26.98
N LEU A 643 -17.24 6.00 -28.13
CA LEU A 643 -17.37 7.45 -28.28
C LEU A 643 -18.82 7.92 -28.10
N LYS A 644 -19.79 7.17 -28.66
CA LYS A 644 -21.22 7.47 -28.47
C LYS A 644 -21.65 7.38 -27.01
N LEU A 645 -21.28 6.30 -26.31
CA LEU A 645 -21.59 6.14 -24.89
C LEU A 645 -20.92 7.21 -24.04
N LYS A 646 -19.68 7.57 -24.36
CA LYS A 646 -18.95 8.65 -23.69
C LYS A 646 -19.68 9.99 -23.83
N GLU A 647 -20.11 10.33 -25.04
CA GLU A 647 -20.88 11.56 -25.31
C GLU A 647 -22.21 11.58 -24.54
N THR A 648 -22.93 10.46 -24.49
CA THR A 648 -24.15 10.33 -23.70
C THR A 648 -23.91 10.54 -22.21
N VAL A 649 -22.87 9.90 -21.63
CA VAL A 649 -22.53 10.09 -20.21
C VAL A 649 -22.11 11.52 -19.92
N ASP A 650 -21.34 12.14 -20.81
CA ASP A 650 -20.90 13.53 -20.68
C ASP A 650 -22.10 14.50 -20.69
N ALA A 651 -23.08 14.28 -21.57
CA ALA A 651 -24.31 15.06 -21.61
C ALA A 651 -25.16 14.92 -20.34
N GLU A 652 -25.31 13.70 -19.81
CA GLU A 652 -26.04 13.46 -18.56
C GLU A 652 -25.38 14.13 -17.35
N ILE A 653 -24.05 14.01 -17.23
CA ILE A 653 -23.30 14.67 -16.17
C ILE A 653 -23.39 16.20 -16.29
N ALA A 654 -23.29 16.75 -17.50
CA ALA A 654 -23.41 18.18 -17.74
C ALA A 654 -24.81 18.72 -17.39
N SER A 655 -25.86 17.98 -17.73
CA SER A 655 -27.25 18.33 -17.37
C SER A 655 -27.44 18.38 -15.85
N ILE A 656 -26.91 17.40 -15.11
CA ILE A 656 -27.02 17.38 -13.65
C ILE A 656 -26.16 18.48 -13.00
N GLU A 657 -24.99 18.82 -13.59
CA GLU A 657 -24.19 19.97 -13.17
C GLU A 657 -24.92 21.30 -13.38
N GLU A 658 -25.67 21.45 -14.48
CA GLU A 658 -26.52 22.63 -14.71
C GLU A 658 -27.60 22.74 -13.63
N MET A 659 -28.29 21.64 -13.32
CA MET A 659 -29.26 21.59 -12.21
C MET A 659 -28.62 22.01 -10.87
N ARG A 660 -27.40 21.54 -10.57
CA ARG A 660 -26.65 21.95 -9.37
C ARG A 660 -26.42 23.46 -9.32
N ARG A 661 -25.96 24.06 -10.43
CA ARG A 661 -25.70 25.51 -10.49
C ARG A 661 -26.97 26.32 -10.31
N ASP A 662 -28.08 25.87 -10.88
CA ASP A 662 -29.40 26.51 -10.72
C ASP A 662 -29.87 26.46 -9.26
N ILE A 663 -29.70 25.32 -8.58
CA ILE A 663 -30.02 25.16 -7.15
C ILE A 663 -29.16 26.10 -6.29
N GLN A 664 -27.86 26.22 -6.57
CA GLN A 664 -26.98 27.14 -5.85
C GLN A 664 -27.37 28.61 -6.10
N ALA A 665 -27.74 28.96 -7.33
CA ALA A 665 -28.16 30.31 -7.69
C ALA A 665 -29.51 30.72 -7.05
N LEU A 666 -30.39 29.75 -6.75
CA LEU A 666 -31.74 29.99 -6.23
C LEU A 666 -31.74 30.81 -4.93
N LYS A 667 -30.81 30.54 -4.00
CA LYS A 667 -30.74 31.28 -2.72
C LYS A 667 -30.38 32.75 -2.94
N GLY A 668 -29.39 33.02 -3.78
CA GLY A 668 -28.99 34.37 -4.15
C GLY A 668 -30.11 35.12 -4.86
N ALA A 669 -30.77 34.47 -5.83
CA ALA A 669 -31.89 35.03 -6.57
C ALA A 669 -33.10 35.33 -5.67
N THR A 670 -33.40 34.45 -4.72
CA THR A 670 -34.51 34.63 -3.75
C THR A 670 -34.23 35.79 -2.80
N THR A 671 -32.99 35.89 -2.28
CA THR A 671 -32.57 37.00 -1.41
C THR A 671 -32.64 38.34 -2.14
N GLU A 672 -32.19 38.37 -3.39
CA GLU A 672 -32.22 39.59 -4.21
C GLU A 672 -33.65 39.99 -4.58
N LEU A 673 -34.54 39.02 -4.88
CA LEU A 673 -35.96 39.28 -5.08
C LEU A 673 -36.59 39.92 -3.84
N GLN A 674 -36.36 39.33 -2.65
CA GLN A 674 -36.87 39.88 -1.38
C GLN A 674 -36.36 41.31 -1.14
N ARG A 675 -35.09 41.59 -1.47
CA ARG A 675 -34.50 42.92 -1.33
C ARG A 675 -35.17 43.96 -2.22
N VAL A 676 -35.49 43.60 -3.47
CA VAL A 676 -36.16 44.50 -4.42
C VAL A 676 -37.64 44.67 -4.05
N GLU A 677 -38.32 43.60 -3.63
CA GLU A 677 -39.69 43.65 -3.13
C GLU A 677 -39.84 44.57 -1.90
N GLN A 678 -38.85 44.58 -1.00
CA GLN A 678 -38.82 45.48 0.17
C GLN A 678 -38.73 46.96 -0.20
N ARG A 679 -38.25 47.33 -1.39
CA ARG A 679 -38.18 48.73 -1.85
C ARG A 679 -39.51 49.23 -2.41
N ARG A 680 -40.40 48.32 -2.83
CA ARG A 680 -41.66 48.64 -3.49
C ARG A 680 -42.62 49.48 -2.63
N PRO A 681 -42.84 49.18 -1.33
CA PRO A 681 -43.75 49.95 -0.48
C PRO A 681 -43.33 51.43 -0.37
N ASN A 682 -42.04 51.69 -0.10
CA ASN A 682 -41.51 53.04 0.07
C ASN A 682 -41.66 53.87 -1.21
N LEU A 683 -41.39 53.26 -2.37
CA LEU A 683 -41.52 53.94 -3.66
C LEU A 683 -42.99 54.17 -4.03
N ASN A 684 -43.88 53.24 -3.68
CA ASN A 684 -45.32 53.39 -3.85
C ASN A 684 -45.88 54.52 -2.97
N GLU A 685 -45.42 54.65 -1.73
CA GLU A 685 -45.74 55.77 -0.85
C GLU A 685 -45.27 57.10 -1.44
N ALA A 686 -44.04 57.17 -1.96
CA ALA A 686 -43.51 58.36 -2.63
C ALA A 686 -44.30 58.75 -3.89
N VAL A 687 -44.78 57.77 -4.68
CA VAL A 687 -45.68 58.04 -5.82
C VAL A 687 -46.97 58.68 -5.34
N GLU A 688 -47.53 58.19 -4.24
CA GLU A 688 -48.80 58.66 -3.71
C GLU A 688 -48.69 60.06 -3.09
N GLU A 689 -47.58 60.35 -2.39
CA GLU A 689 -47.24 61.70 -1.92
C GLU A 689 -47.05 62.68 -3.08
N ALA A 690 -46.31 62.28 -4.13
CA ALA A 690 -46.12 63.12 -5.31
C ALA A 690 -47.44 63.35 -6.08
N HIS A 691 -48.31 62.35 -6.13
CA HIS A 691 -49.65 62.47 -6.71
C HIS A 691 -50.51 63.47 -5.93
N GLN A 692 -50.58 63.33 -4.59
CA GLN A 692 -51.32 64.25 -3.74
C GLN A 692 -50.81 65.70 -3.86
N THR A 693 -49.49 65.88 -3.97
CA THR A 693 -48.85 67.18 -4.19
C THR A 693 -49.27 67.78 -5.54
N ALA A 694 -49.22 66.99 -6.61
CA ALA A 694 -49.66 67.43 -7.94
C ALA A 694 -51.15 67.80 -7.97
N GLU A 695 -52.02 67.01 -7.31
CA GLU A 695 -53.45 67.34 -7.17
C GLU A 695 -53.69 68.62 -6.37
N SER A 696 -52.89 68.87 -5.33
CA SER A 696 -52.96 70.10 -4.55
C SER A 696 -52.57 71.32 -5.40
N CYS A 697 -51.41 71.26 -6.08
CA CYS A 697 -50.97 72.31 -7.00
C CYS A 697 -51.98 72.56 -8.13
N GLN A 698 -52.64 71.51 -8.63
CA GLN A 698 -53.67 71.65 -9.66
C GLN A 698 -54.89 72.42 -9.14
N ARG A 699 -55.36 72.10 -7.94
CA ARG A 699 -56.47 72.83 -7.29
C ARG A 699 -56.10 74.29 -7.04
N GLU A 700 -54.85 74.60 -6.69
CA GLU A 700 -54.39 75.99 -6.52
C GLU A 700 -54.31 76.75 -7.83
N HIS A 701 -53.80 76.11 -8.89
CA HIS A 701 -53.74 76.70 -10.23
C HIS A 701 -55.15 76.99 -10.79
N GLU A 702 -56.10 76.06 -10.62
CA GLU A 702 -57.51 76.26 -11.01
C GLU A 702 -58.13 77.45 -10.26
N LYS A 703 -57.89 77.58 -8.96
CA LYS A 703 -58.32 78.75 -8.16
C LYS A 703 -57.69 80.05 -8.68
N ALA A 704 -56.39 80.06 -8.96
CA ALA A 704 -55.70 81.24 -9.49
C ALA A 704 -56.26 81.64 -10.87
N LYS A 705 -56.58 80.67 -11.73
CA LYS A 705 -57.20 80.90 -13.04
C LYS A 705 -58.62 81.45 -12.93
N SER A 706 -59.45 80.89 -12.05
CA SER A 706 -60.77 81.45 -11.75
C SER A 706 -60.69 82.86 -11.18
N GLN A 707 -59.68 83.17 -10.36
CA GLN A 707 -59.45 84.52 -9.83
C GLN A 707 -59.10 85.52 -10.93
N ILE A 708 -58.25 85.14 -11.89
CA ILE A 708 -57.98 85.97 -13.09
C ILE A 708 -59.27 86.27 -13.84
N GLU A 709 -60.13 85.28 -14.03
CA GLU A 709 -61.38 85.44 -14.76
C GLU A 709 -62.35 86.38 -14.02
N GLN A 710 -62.45 86.26 -12.69
CA GLN A 710 -63.21 87.18 -11.84
C GLN A 710 -62.65 88.61 -11.88
N ASP A 711 -61.33 88.77 -11.72
CA ASP A 711 -60.66 90.07 -11.72
C ASP A 711 -60.76 90.75 -13.10
N LYS A 712 -60.72 89.96 -14.18
CA LYS A 712 -60.94 90.42 -15.55
C LYS A 712 -62.38 90.89 -15.75
N ILE A 713 -63.38 90.13 -15.28
CA ILE A 713 -64.79 90.54 -15.32
C ILE A 713 -65.01 91.83 -14.51
N MET A 714 -64.39 91.96 -13.34
CA MET A 714 -64.42 93.20 -12.54
C MET A 714 -63.77 94.38 -13.25
N LEU A 715 -62.64 94.16 -13.94
CA LEU A 715 -61.98 95.19 -14.73
C LEU A 715 -62.83 95.62 -15.94
N ASP A 716 -63.38 94.65 -16.70
CA ASP A 716 -64.20 94.89 -17.89
C ASP A 716 -65.52 95.61 -17.53
N SER A 717 -66.16 95.23 -16.43
CA SER A 717 -67.36 95.92 -15.92
C SER A 717 -67.07 97.34 -15.44
N HIS A 718 -65.93 97.58 -14.78
CA HIS A 718 -65.48 98.93 -14.38
C HIS A 718 -65.11 99.81 -15.60
N LEU A 719 -64.54 99.20 -16.64
CA LEU A 719 -64.27 99.85 -17.94
C LEU A 719 -65.56 100.23 -18.69
N ALA A 720 -66.62 99.43 -18.58
CA ALA A 720 -67.93 99.76 -19.14
C ALA A 720 -68.57 100.98 -18.46
N GLY A 721 -68.31 101.19 -17.16
CA GLY A 721 -68.74 102.37 -16.38
C GLY A 721 -67.92 103.65 -16.61
N ARG A 722 -67.19 103.77 -17.72
CA ARG A 722 -66.24 104.86 -17.98
C ARG A 722 -66.92 106.23 -18.08
N PRO A 723 -66.49 107.23 -17.29
CA PRO A 723 -67.04 108.59 -17.36
C PRO A 723 -66.87 109.24 -18.75
N GLY A 724 -67.85 110.04 -19.17
CA GLY A 724 -67.89 110.75 -20.46
C GLY A 724 -66.73 111.73 -20.69
N PHE A 725 -66.61 112.27 -21.91
CA PHE A 725 -65.49 113.09 -22.35
C PHE A 725 -65.20 114.31 -21.44
N PHE A 726 -66.23 115.03 -20.99
CA PHE A 726 -66.08 116.23 -20.15
C PHE A 726 -65.57 115.95 -18.73
N SER A 727 -65.98 114.83 -18.12
CA SER A 727 -65.45 114.38 -16.82
C SER A 727 -63.95 114.04 -16.86
N ARG A 728 -63.42 113.68 -18.02
CA ARG A 728 -61.99 113.38 -18.26
C ARG A 728 -61.17 114.64 -18.47
N LEU A 729 -61.70 115.60 -19.24
CA LEU A 729 -61.03 116.85 -19.60
C LEU A 729 -60.82 117.78 -18.38
N PHE A 730 -61.75 117.78 -17.41
CA PHE A 730 -61.72 118.66 -16.24
C PHE A 730 -61.28 117.98 -14.93
N ALA A 731 -60.79 116.74 -14.97
CA ALA A 731 -60.27 115.98 -13.82
C ALA A 731 -61.15 116.02 -12.56
N THR A 732 -62.46 115.83 -12.72
CA THR A 732 -63.45 115.88 -11.65
C THR A 732 -63.22 114.79 -10.58
N ALA A 733 -63.79 114.97 -9.37
CA ALA A 733 -63.67 114.00 -8.28
C ALA A 733 -64.09 112.57 -8.70
N ALA A 734 -65.12 112.45 -9.53
CA ALA A 734 -65.58 111.18 -10.09
C ALA A 734 -64.54 110.51 -11.02
N TRP A 735 -63.80 111.28 -11.84
CA TRP A 735 -62.73 110.75 -12.69
C TRP A 735 -61.48 110.33 -11.90
N LYS A 736 -61.09 111.11 -10.88
CA LYS A 736 -59.96 110.74 -9.99
C LYS A 736 -60.24 109.46 -9.22
N LEU A 737 -61.46 109.32 -8.69
CA LEU A 737 -61.90 108.09 -8.01
C LEU A 737 -61.91 106.91 -8.99
N TRP A 738 -62.55 107.06 -10.17
CA TRP A 738 -62.60 106.02 -11.20
C TRP A 738 -61.20 105.57 -11.68
N ARG A 739 -60.28 106.51 -11.91
CA ARG A 739 -58.89 106.24 -12.32
C ARG A 739 -58.09 105.53 -11.21
N SER A 740 -58.29 105.92 -9.95
CA SER A 740 -57.65 105.25 -8.81
C SER A 740 -58.14 103.81 -8.63
N THR A 741 -59.43 103.56 -8.84
CA THR A 741 -60.02 102.22 -8.82
C THR A 741 -59.55 101.38 -10.01
N LEU A 742 -59.41 101.97 -11.20
CA LEU A 742 -58.85 101.29 -12.37
C LEU A 742 -57.40 100.86 -12.13
N GLN A 743 -56.56 101.72 -11.54
CA GLN A 743 -55.17 101.37 -11.19
C GLN A 743 -55.10 100.24 -10.15
N LYS A 744 -56.01 100.23 -9.16
CA LYS A 744 -56.09 99.14 -8.18
C LYS A 744 -56.54 97.84 -8.82
N LEU A 745 -57.58 97.86 -9.65
CA LEU A 745 -58.08 96.68 -10.35
C LEU A 745 -57.06 96.13 -11.37
N SER A 746 -56.36 97.01 -12.10
CA SER A 746 -55.29 96.58 -13.02
C SER A 746 -54.11 95.96 -12.27
N ALA A 747 -53.71 96.53 -11.13
CA ALA A 747 -52.65 95.96 -10.29
C ALA A 747 -53.08 94.62 -9.68
N THR A 748 -54.35 94.49 -9.27
CA THR A 748 -54.92 93.24 -8.76
C THR A 748 -54.93 92.15 -9.83
N LEU A 749 -55.40 92.47 -11.05
CA LEU A 749 -55.35 91.54 -12.18
C LEU A 749 -53.91 91.14 -12.53
N GLN A 750 -52.97 92.08 -12.53
CA GLN A 750 -51.56 91.81 -12.82
C GLN A 750 -50.92 90.90 -11.74
N GLN A 751 -51.31 91.08 -10.48
CA GLN A 751 -50.90 90.21 -9.37
C GLN A 751 -51.52 88.81 -9.47
N SER A 752 -52.78 88.70 -9.87
CA SER A 752 -53.44 87.40 -10.13
C SER A 752 -52.82 86.67 -11.32
N VAL A 753 -52.39 87.37 -12.37
CA VAL A 753 -51.64 86.81 -13.51
C VAL A 753 -50.28 86.27 -13.08
N LEU A 754 -49.51 87.03 -12.30
CA LEU A 754 -48.22 86.56 -11.77
C LEU A 754 -48.39 85.32 -10.88
N ARG A 755 -49.39 85.34 -9.98
CA ARG A 755 -49.70 84.20 -9.12
C ARG A 755 -50.10 82.96 -9.93
N ALA A 756 -50.86 83.13 -11.01
CA ALA A 756 -51.19 82.00 -11.88
C ALA A 756 -49.95 81.43 -12.58
N GLN A 757 -49.02 82.27 -13.05
CA GLN A 757 -47.74 81.82 -13.62
C GLN A 757 -46.89 81.05 -12.60
N GLU A 758 -46.82 81.53 -11.36
CA GLU A 758 -46.11 80.82 -10.27
C GLU A 758 -46.75 79.46 -9.97
N THR A 759 -48.09 79.39 -9.85
CA THR A 759 -48.81 78.13 -9.62
C THR A 759 -48.74 77.17 -10.81
N ASP A 760 -48.63 77.68 -12.04
CA ASP A 760 -48.44 76.88 -13.26
C ASP A 760 -47.05 76.24 -13.28
N GLY A 761 -46.01 77.01 -12.98
CA GLY A 761 -44.64 76.49 -12.82
C GLY A 761 -44.53 75.45 -11.69
N ALA A 762 -45.18 75.70 -10.54
CA ALA A 762 -45.24 74.73 -9.44
C ALA A 762 -46.00 73.45 -9.82
N LEU A 763 -47.09 73.56 -10.59
CA LEU A 763 -47.85 72.41 -11.11
C LEU A 763 -47.03 71.59 -12.12
N GLU A 764 -46.31 72.23 -13.04
CA GLU A 764 -45.42 71.52 -13.97
C GLU A 764 -44.34 70.75 -13.21
N LEU A 765 -43.67 71.37 -12.24
CA LEU A 765 -42.67 70.71 -11.40
C LEU A 765 -43.27 69.49 -10.67
N ALA A 766 -44.39 69.66 -9.97
CA ALA A 766 -45.04 68.56 -9.26
C ALA A 766 -45.50 67.43 -10.19
N ARG A 767 -45.99 67.75 -11.40
CA ARG A 767 -46.36 66.74 -12.41
C ARG A 767 -45.14 66.00 -12.95
N THR A 768 -44.02 66.69 -13.18
CA THR A 768 -42.78 66.04 -13.62
C THR A 768 -42.23 65.12 -12.54
N GLU A 769 -42.28 65.53 -11.27
CA GLU A 769 -41.87 64.70 -10.13
C GLU A 769 -42.75 63.46 -10.00
N TRP A 770 -44.08 63.61 -10.04
CA TRP A 770 -45.00 62.47 -10.05
C TRP A 770 -44.75 61.51 -11.22
N SER A 771 -44.56 62.04 -12.43
CA SER A 771 -44.25 61.25 -13.62
C SER A 771 -42.93 60.47 -13.47
N ASN A 772 -41.89 61.11 -12.95
CA ASN A 772 -40.58 60.50 -12.70
C ASN A 772 -40.67 59.38 -11.67
N THR A 773 -41.30 59.64 -10.51
CA THR A 773 -41.44 58.64 -9.44
C THR A 773 -42.33 57.47 -9.90
N LYS A 774 -43.39 57.74 -10.68
CA LYS A 774 -44.24 56.72 -11.29
C LYS A 774 -43.47 55.85 -12.30
N SER A 775 -42.62 56.46 -13.11
CA SER A 775 -41.73 55.74 -14.04
C SER A 775 -40.75 54.84 -13.30
N GLN A 776 -40.17 55.33 -12.19
CA GLN A 776 -39.30 54.51 -11.33
C GLN A 776 -40.05 53.32 -10.72
N LEU A 777 -41.31 53.49 -10.30
CA LEU A 777 -42.15 52.40 -9.80
C LEU A 777 -42.45 51.36 -10.88
N GLN A 778 -42.74 51.80 -12.11
CA GLN A 778 -42.93 50.87 -13.24
C GLN A 778 -41.66 50.09 -13.59
N GLN A 779 -40.49 50.74 -13.55
CA GLN A 779 -39.20 50.07 -13.74
C GLN A 779 -38.94 49.04 -12.63
N LEU A 780 -39.24 49.38 -11.38
CA LEU A 780 -39.12 48.47 -10.25
C LEU A 780 -40.06 47.27 -10.36
N ASP A 781 -41.32 47.48 -10.77
CA ASP A 781 -42.29 46.40 -10.99
C ASP A 781 -41.87 45.46 -12.12
N GLN A 782 -41.28 46.01 -13.21
CA GLN A 782 -40.68 45.19 -14.28
C GLN A 782 -39.48 44.39 -13.77
N GLU A 783 -38.61 44.99 -12.95
CA GLU A 783 -37.48 44.32 -12.32
C GLU A 783 -37.96 43.18 -11.41
N ILE A 784 -38.95 43.41 -10.54
CA ILE A 784 -39.57 42.39 -9.68
C ILE A 784 -40.14 41.26 -10.53
N SER A 785 -40.92 41.57 -11.57
CA SER A 785 -41.50 40.56 -12.46
C SER A 785 -40.42 39.68 -13.11
N SER A 786 -39.34 40.28 -13.61
CA SER A 786 -38.21 39.56 -14.21
C SER A 786 -37.50 38.64 -13.19
N LYS A 787 -37.27 39.12 -11.96
CA LYS A 787 -36.64 38.33 -10.88
C LYS A 787 -37.57 37.22 -10.39
N CYS A 788 -38.88 37.48 -10.29
CA CYS A 788 -39.90 36.46 -9.99
C CYS A 788 -39.91 35.33 -11.02
N GLN A 789 -39.84 35.66 -12.31
CA GLN A 789 -39.75 34.66 -13.38
C GLN A 789 -38.46 33.84 -13.26
N ALA A 790 -37.32 34.48 -13.00
CA ALA A 790 -36.05 33.80 -12.80
C ALA A 790 -36.11 32.84 -11.59
N VAL A 791 -36.60 33.28 -10.44
CA VAL A 791 -36.78 32.43 -9.24
C VAL A 791 -37.74 31.29 -9.51
N SER A 792 -38.85 31.52 -10.23
CA SER A 792 -39.81 30.48 -10.59
C SER A 792 -39.18 29.39 -11.47
N LYS A 793 -38.37 29.79 -12.47
CA LYS A 793 -37.60 28.86 -13.30
C LYS A 793 -36.63 28.03 -12.47
N LEU A 794 -35.84 28.66 -11.60
CA LEU A 794 -34.88 27.98 -10.73
C LEU A 794 -35.57 27.01 -9.75
N LYS A 795 -36.74 27.36 -9.21
CA LYS A 795 -37.57 26.47 -8.37
C LYS A 795 -38.10 25.27 -9.17
N ALA A 796 -38.46 25.45 -10.43
CA ALA A 796 -38.86 24.36 -11.29
C ALA A 796 -37.69 23.38 -11.54
N THR A 797 -36.48 23.89 -11.78
CA THR A 797 -35.27 23.06 -11.90
C THR A 797 -34.96 22.32 -10.59
N GLU A 798 -35.09 22.98 -9.43
CA GLU A 798 -34.92 22.31 -8.11
C GLU A 798 -35.92 21.16 -7.93
N ALA A 799 -37.19 21.37 -8.29
CA ALA A 799 -38.23 20.35 -8.19
C ALA A 799 -37.97 19.16 -9.14
N GLU A 800 -37.53 19.44 -10.37
CA GLU A 800 -37.12 18.39 -11.32
C GLU A 800 -35.93 17.59 -10.79
N ALA A 801 -34.89 18.27 -10.30
CA ALA A 801 -33.72 17.65 -9.70
C ALA A 801 -34.10 16.75 -8.52
N ARG A 802 -35.00 17.20 -7.64
CA ARG A 802 -35.52 16.41 -6.51
C ARG A 802 -36.36 15.22 -6.96
N ASN A 803 -37.18 15.36 -8.00
CA ASN A 803 -37.96 14.23 -8.54
C ASN A 803 -37.06 13.15 -9.14
N ARG A 804 -35.97 13.56 -9.80
CA ARG A 804 -35.04 12.64 -10.48
C ARG A 804 -34.04 11.99 -9.52
N MET A 805 -33.48 12.76 -8.57
CA MET A 805 -32.36 12.35 -7.72
C MET A 805 -32.76 12.11 -6.26
N GLY A 806 -33.92 12.58 -5.82
CA GLY A 806 -34.42 12.43 -4.45
C GLY A 806 -33.47 13.02 -3.40
N ASP A 807 -33.11 12.18 -2.44
CA ASP A 807 -32.22 12.53 -1.33
C ASP A 807 -30.74 12.70 -1.74
N ARG A 808 -30.39 12.44 -3.01
CA ARG A 808 -29.03 12.54 -3.53
C ARG A 808 -28.62 13.97 -3.89
N VAL A 809 -29.55 14.92 -3.97
CA VAL A 809 -29.23 16.34 -4.21
C VAL A 809 -28.47 16.89 -3.01
N VAL A 810 -27.24 17.38 -3.23
CA VAL A 810 -26.33 17.86 -2.18
C VAL A 810 -26.43 19.39 -2.07
N ASP A 811 -27.35 19.86 -1.23
CA ASP A 811 -27.58 21.27 -0.94
C ASP A 811 -27.69 21.53 0.57
N GLU A 812 -28.16 22.70 1.00
CA GLU A 812 -28.31 23.03 2.43
C GLU A 812 -29.21 22.02 3.16
N ARG A 813 -30.33 21.59 2.55
CA ARG A 813 -31.23 20.58 3.14
C ARG A 813 -30.55 19.22 3.30
N PHE A 814 -29.64 18.87 2.41
CA PHE A 814 -28.86 17.65 2.54
C PHE A 814 -27.98 17.68 3.79
N PHE A 815 -27.32 18.80 4.07
CA PHE A 815 -26.43 18.97 5.23
C PHE A 815 -27.16 19.16 6.57
N GLU A 816 -28.47 19.41 6.55
CA GLU A 816 -29.34 19.44 7.75
C GLU A 816 -29.73 18.03 8.24
N ARG A 817 -29.48 16.98 7.45
CA ARG A 817 -29.79 15.60 7.83
C ARG A 817 -28.83 15.06 8.88
N GLU A 818 -29.21 13.97 9.53
CA GLU A 818 -28.35 13.23 10.45
C GLU A 818 -27.03 12.80 9.79
N HIS A 819 -25.94 12.86 10.55
CA HIS A 819 -24.57 12.51 10.12
C HIS A 819 -24.51 11.17 9.37
N GLU A 820 -25.18 10.14 9.90
CA GLU A 820 -25.28 8.82 9.29
C GLU A 820 -25.97 8.87 7.91
N ALA A 821 -27.10 9.57 7.81
CA ALA A 821 -27.86 9.65 6.56
C ALA A 821 -27.08 10.37 5.44
N ILE A 822 -26.35 11.43 5.80
CA ILE A 822 -25.46 12.17 4.89
C ILE A 822 -24.38 11.25 4.33
N HIS A 823 -23.67 10.53 5.20
CA HIS A 823 -22.54 9.71 4.79
C HIS A 823 -22.92 8.40 4.09
N LEU A 824 -24.15 7.89 4.27
CA LEU A 824 -24.67 6.73 3.54
C LEU A 824 -25.22 7.08 2.16
N THR A 825 -25.47 8.35 1.88
CA THR A 825 -26.05 8.79 0.61
C THR A 825 -24.98 8.91 -0.47
N ALA A 826 -25.31 8.46 -1.69
CA ALA A 826 -24.49 8.70 -2.87
C ALA A 826 -24.87 10.06 -3.50
N PRO A 827 -23.89 10.92 -3.82
CA PRO A 827 -24.18 12.29 -4.22
C PRO A 827 -24.59 12.38 -5.71
N TRP A 828 -25.60 13.21 -5.95
CA TRP A 828 -26.14 13.64 -7.24
C TRP A 828 -26.67 12.53 -8.16
N LEU A 829 -25.81 11.68 -8.70
CA LEU A 829 -26.18 10.86 -9.86
C LEU A 829 -27.28 9.83 -9.55
N PRO A 830 -28.32 9.69 -10.40
CA PRO A 830 -29.33 8.66 -10.28
C PRO A 830 -28.82 7.29 -10.80
N ASP A 831 -29.55 6.22 -10.51
CA ASP A 831 -29.09 4.84 -10.79
C ASP A 831 -28.99 4.53 -12.28
N GLU A 832 -29.83 5.12 -13.12
CA GLU A 832 -29.72 4.96 -14.58
C GLU A 832 -28.41 5.54 -15.13
N VAL A 833 -27.94 6.67 -14.59
CA VAL A 833 -26.65 7.26 -14.98
C VAL A 833 -25.50 6.41 -14.46
N HIS A 834 -25.60 5.86 -13.25
CA HIS A 834 -24.61 4.90 -12.76
C HIS A 834 -24.47 3.66 -13.67
N ARG A 835 -25.57 3.14 -14.23
CA ARG A 835 -25.51 2.04 -15.20
C ARG A 835 -24.81 2.45 -16.50
N LEU A 836 -25.10 3.63 -17.03
CA LEU A 836 -24.39 4.14 -18.22
C LEU A 836 -22.87 4.26 -17.99
N ARG A 837 -22.46 4.68 -16.79
CA ARG A 837 -21.04 4.76 -16.40
C ARG A 837 -20.37 3.37 -16.34
N GLU A 838 -21.10 2.32 -15.95
CA GLU A 838 -20.62 0.93 -15.99
C GLU A 838 -20.56 0.39 -17.43
N ASP A 839 -21.55 0.73 -18.26
CA ASP A 839 -21.56 0.35 -19.68
C ASP A 839 -20.42 1.01 -20.45
N LEU A 840 -20.08 2.26 -20.11
CA LEU A 840 -18.92 2.96 -20.64
C LEU A 840 -17.61 2.27 -20.24
N PHE A 841 -17.50 1.76 -19.01
CA PHE A 841 -16.35 0.95 -18.60
C PHE A 841 -16.22 -0.34 -19.41
N ALA A 842 -17.34 -1.06 -19.64
CA ALA A 842 -17.35 -2.24 -20.49
C ALA A 842 -16.92 -1.95 -21.94
N ALA A 843 -17.40 -0.82 -22.49
CA ALA A 843 -16.99 -0.34 -23.81
C ALA A 843 -15.49 0.00 -23.85
N ALA A 844 -14.93 0.60 -22.78
CA ALA A 844 -13.51 0.90 -22.67
C ALA A 844 -12.64 -0.37 -22.70
N LEU A 845 -13.04 -1.44 -21.99
CA LEU A 845 -12.37 -2.75 -22.05
C LEU A 845 -12.45 -3.38 -23.44
N THR A 846 -13.58 -3.20 -24.13
CA THR A 846 -13.75 -3.68 -25.51
C THR A 846 -12.85 -2.95 -26.50
N VAL A 847 -12.68 -1.62 -26.33
CA VAL A 847 -11.69 -0.83 -27.09
C VAL A 847 -10.29 -1.36 -26.84
N HIS A 848 -9.90 -1.67 -25.59
CA HIS A 848 -8.59 -2.25 -25.29
C HIS A 848 -8.39 -3.59 -26.01
N LYS A 849 -9.34 -4.53 -25.88
CA LYS A 849 -9.22 -5.86 -26.50
C LYS A 849 -9.08 -5.78 -28.02
N THR A 850 -9.91 -4.99 -28.67
CA THR A 850 -9.86 -4.82 -30.15
C THR A 850 -8.63 -4.03 -30.62
N PHE A 851 -8.14 -3.08 -29.82
CA PHE A 851 -6.88 -2.39 -30.08
C PHE A 851 -5.69 -3.35 -30.01
N ILE A 852 -5.69 -4.26 -29.02
CA ILE A 852 -4.67 -5.31 -28.86
C ILE A 852 -4.68 -6.24 -30.07
N ASP A 853 -5.85 -6.69 -30.53
CA ASP A 853 -5.97 -7.55 -31.71
C ASP A 853 -5.36 -6.90 -32.96
N ALA A 854 -5.72 -5.64 -33.21
CA ALA A 854 -5.20 -4.89 -34.36
C ALA A 854 -3.68 -4.63 -34.25
N SER A 855 -3.13 -4.51 -33.03
CA SER A 855 -1.70 -4.25 -32.78
C SER A 855 -0.90 -5.50 -32.37
N ALA A 856 -1.45 -6.70 -32.54
CA ALA A 856 -0.94 -7.94 -31.95
C ALA A 856 0.54 -8.22 -32.29
N SER A 857 0.99 -7.92 -33.51
CA SER A 857 2.38 -8.08 -33.94
C SER A 857 3.36 -7.22 -33.12
N ARG A 858 3.03 -5.94 -32.90
CA ARG A 858 3.89 -4.99 -32.18
C ARG A 858 3.93 -5.32 -30.68
N LEU A 859 2.77 -5.62 -30.10
CA LEU A 859 2.66 -6.04 -28.70
C LEU A 859 3.39 -7.36 -28.44
N GLN A 860 3.31 -8.33 -29.36
CA GLN A 860 4.02 -9.60 -29.21
C GLN A 860 5.54 -9.38 -29.04
N HIS A 861 6.12 -8.45 -29.79
CA HIS A 861 7.55 -8.16 -29.68
C HIS A 861 7.90 -7.48 -28.35
N ASN A 862 7.21 -6.40 -27.99
CA ASN A 862 7.49 -5.68 -26.74
C ASN A 862 7.28 -6.58 -25.51
N LEU A 863 6.19 -7.33 -25.46
CA LEU A 863 5.93 -8.25 -24.36
C LEU A 863 6.91 -9.41 -24.35
N GLY A 864 7.29 -9.97 -25.52
CA GLY A 864 8.31 -11.01 -25.60
C GLY A 864 9.68 -10.56 -25.07
N LEU A 865 10.05 -9.31 -25.35
CA LEU A 865 11.27 -8.68 -24.82
C LEU A 865 11.18 -8.49 -23.30
N LEU A 866 10.06 -7.94 -22.80
CA LEU A 866 9.84 -7.76 -21.38
C LEU A 866 9.90 -9.10 -20.62
N MET A 867 9.20 -10.13 -21.12
CA MET A 867 9.20 -11.46 -20.52
C MET A 867 10.59 -12.07 -20.50
N SER A 868 11.40 -11.82 -21.54
CA SER A 868 12.81 -12.26 -21.57
C SER A 868 13.65 -11.53 -20.52
N GLY A 869 13.48 -10.20 -20.41
CA GLY A 869 14.17 -9.37 -19.42
C GLY A 869 13.81 -9.71 -17.97
N MET A 870 12.55 -10.07 -17.69
CA MET A 870 12.13 -10.47 -16.33
C MET A 870 12.87 -11.71 -15.78
N VAL A 871 13.47 -12.53 -16.65
CA VAL A 871 14.22 -13.75 -16.27
C VAL A 871 15.73 -13.59 -16.50
N ALA A 872 16.13 -12.90 -17.56
CA ALA A 872 17.54 -12.71 -17.92
C ALA A 872 18.22 -11.55 -17.16
N GLY A 873 17.48 -10.81 -16.33
CA GLY A 873 17.99 -9.65 -15.59
C GLY A 873 17.94 -8.35 -16.41
N ALA A 874 18.53 -7.29 -15.85
CA ALA A 874 18.57 -5.97 -16.47
C ALA A 874 19.25 -6.02 -17.86
N PHE A 875 18.70 -5.29 -18.84
CA PHE A 875 19.33 -5.18 -20.14
C PHE A 875 20.73 -4.56 -20.01
N GLN A 876 21.75 -5.16 -20.63
CA GLN A 876 23.13 -4.66 -20.51
C GLN A 876 23.37 -3.36 -21.31
N SER A 877 22.71 -3.22 -22.47
CA SER A 877 22.80 -2.01 -23.31
C SER A 877 22.01 -0.84 -22.70
N SER A 878 22.65 0.34 -22.61
CA SER A 878 21.99 1.59 -22.19
C SER A 878 20.80 1.94 -23.10
N ALA A 879 20.94 1.75 -24.41
CA ALA A 879 19.88 2.01 -25.39
C ALA A 879 18.64 1.13 -25.16
N HIS A 880 18.82 -0.11 -24.70
CA HIS A 880 17.71 -0.98 -24.34
C HIS A 880 17.05 -0.57 -23.02
N ARG A 881 17.81 -0.06 -22.04
CA ARG A 881 17.25 0.44 -20.77
C ARG A 881 16.36 1.66 -20.98
N GLU A 882 16.72 2.55 -21.89
CA GLU A 882 15.89 3.71 -22.24
C GLU A 882 14.50 3.33 -22.79
N LEU A 883 14.35 2.11 -23.31
CA LEU A 883 13.10 1.58 -23.87
C LEU A 883 12.27 0.78 -22.84
N LEU A 884 12.76 0.57 -21.62
CA LEU A 884 12.03 -0.11 -20.56
C LEU A 884 10.65 0.52 -20.26
N PRO A 885 10.50 1.86 -20.22
CA PRO A 885 9.19 2.48 -20.03
C PRO A 885 8.17 2.03 -21.08
N ASP A 886 8.58 1.88 -22.34
CA ASP A 886 7.72 1.42 -23.43
C ASP A 886 7.33 -0.06 -23.28
N LEU A 887 8.26 -0.91 -22.84
CA LEU A 887 8.00 -2.33 -22.59
C LEU A 887 7.02 -2.52 -21.43
N TRP A 888 7.22 -1.82 -20.31
CA TRP A 888 6.30 -1.85 -19.18
C TRP A 888 4.93 -1.28 -19.55
N SER A 889 4.88 -0.15 -20.24
CA SER A 889 3.61 0.44 -20.72
C SER A 889 2.84 -0.54 -21.60
N SER A 890 3.53 -1.33 -22.44
CA SER A 890 2.92 -2.39 -23.26
C SER A 890 2.28 -3.48 -22.41
N LEU A 891 2.91 -3.87 -21.28
CA LEU A 891 2.30 -4.79 -20.33
C LEU A 891 1.08 -4.16 -19.65
N PHE A 892 1.18 -2.91 -19.21
CA PHE A 892 0.07 -2.20 -18.56
C PHE A 892 -1.14 -2.00 -19.47
N MET A 893 -0.97 -1.97 -20.80
CA MET A 893 -2.08 -1.99 -21.76
C MET A 893 -2.93 -3.27 -21.67
N VAL A 894 -2.33 -4.40 -21.30
CA VAL A 894 -2.99 -5.72 -21.20
C VAL A 894 -3.36 -6.04 -19.75
N VAL A 895 -2.48 -5.72 -18.80
CA VAL A 895 -2.67 -5.93 -17.36
C VAL A 895 -2.58 -4.57 -16.68
N PRO A 896 -3.69 -3.82 -16.54
CA PRO A 896 -3.69 -2.44 -16.07
C PRO A 896 -3.01 -2.20 -14.72
N THR A 897 -3.05 -3.19 -13.82
CA THR A 897 -2.54 -3.06 -12.46
C THR A 897 -1.48 -4.12 -12.13
N VAL A 898 -0.35 -3.70 -11.58
CA VAL A 898 0.67 -4.60 -11.04
C VAL A 898 0.86 -4.33 -9.56
N SER A 899 0.93 -5.37 -8.75
CA SER A 899 1.21 -5.24 -7.31
C SER A 899 2.63 -5.70 -6.97
N THR A 900 3.30 -4.96 -6.09
CA THR A 900 4.64 -5.26 -5.59
C THR A 900 4.82 -4.78 -4.15
N THR A 901 5.81 -5.29 -3.42
CA THR A 901 6.17 -4.70 -2.13
C THR A 901 7.17 -3.58 -2.32
N PHE A 902 7.26 -2.65 -1.37
CA PHE A 902 8.30 -1.61 -1.40
C PHE A 902 9.71 -2.19 -1.54
N ALA A 903 10.00 -3.28 -0.82
CA ALA A 903 11.28 -3.99 -0.90
C ALA A 903 11.60 -4.53 -2.31
N SER A 904 10.59 -4.81 -3.13
CA SER A 904 10.76 -5.34 -4.49
C SER A 904 10.71 -4.27 -5.59
N VAL A 905 10.44 -3.01 -5.25
CA VAL A 905 10.35 -1.91 -6.23
C VAL A 905 11.67 -1.73 -6.97
N ARG A 906 12.80 -1.68 -6.25
CA ARG A 906 14.13 -1.52 -6.86
C ARG A 906 14.45 -2.63 -7.86
N THR A 907 14.23 -3.89 -7.48
CA THR A 907 14.50 -5.03 -8.37
C THR A 907 13.62 -5.05 -9.62
N MET A 908 12.39 -4.55 -9.54
CA MET A 908 11.45 -4.57 -10.67
C MET A 908 11.53 -3.33 -11.57
N PHE A 909 11.70 -2.17 -10.96
CA PHE A 909 11.53 -0.86 -11.58
C PHE A 909 12.78 0.02 -11.44
N GLY A 910 13.88 -0.48 -10.87
CA GLY A 910 15.08 0.30 -10.57
C GLY A 910 15.71 0.99 -11.78
N ASP A 911 15.62 0.37 -12.95
CA ASP A 911 16.13 0.94 -14.20
C ASP A 911 15.13 1.89 -14.90
N LEU A 912 13.93 2.08 -14.34
CA LEU A 912 12.98 3.06 -14.87
C LEU A 912 13.39 4.48 -14.44
N PRO A 913 13.40 5.44 -15.37
CA PRO A 913 13.55 6.85 -15.04
C PRO A 913 12.51 7.33 -14.02
N PRO A 914 12.79 8.41 -13.27
CA PRO A 914 11.80 9.06 -12.40
C PRO A 914 10.51 9.39 -13.14
N GLU A 915 9.38 9.34 -12.43
CA GLU A 915 8.06 9.65 -13.00
C GLU A 915 7.68 8.81 -14.25
N SER A 916 8.21 7.59 -14.42
CA SER A 916 7.84 6.70 -15.54
C SER A 916 6.52 5.97 -15.32
N ILE A 917 6.11 5.74 -14.08
CA ILE A 917 4.85 5.08 -13.71
C ILE A 917 3.75 6.14 -13.60
N GLY A 918 2.62 5.94 -14.27
CA GLY A 918 1.49 6.86 -14.23
C GLY A 918 0.90 7.08 -12.84
N TRP A 919 0.59 6.00 -12.14
CA TRP A 919 -0.10 5.98 -10.86
C TRP A 919 0.53 4.98 -9.89
N LEU A 920 0.82 5.44 -8.68
CA LEU A 920 1.18 4.63 -7.52
C LEU A 920 0.02 4.66 -6.53
N LEU A 921 -0.47 3.49 -6.17
CA LEU A 921 -1.47 3.30 -5.13
C LEU A 921 -0.79 2.59 -3.96
N VAL A 922 -0.62 3.29 -2.83
CA VAL A 922 -0.06 2.67 -1.63
C VAL A 922 -1.21 2.20 -0.75
N ASP A 923 -1.16 0.94 -0.31
CA ASP A 923 -2.12 0.38 0.65
C ASP A 923 -1.41 0.01 1.97
N GLU A 924 -2.16 0.09 3.07
CA GLU A 924 -1.67 -0.09 4.44
C GLU A 924 -0.48 0.85 4.79
N ALA A 925 -0.49 2.07 4.25
CA ALA A 925 0.60 3.03 4.41
C ALA A 925 0.88 3.45 5.88
N GLY A 926 -0.10 3.27 6.78
CA GLY A 926 0.06 3.52 8.22
C GLY A 926 1.09 2.60 8.89
N GLN A 927 1.43 1.48 8.24
CA GLN A 927 2.34 0.44 8.73
C GLN A 927 3.72 0.51 8.07
N ALA A 928 3.87 1.31 7.03
CA ALA A 928 5.11 1.46 6.29
C ALA A 928 5.96 2.54 6.96
N VAL A 929 7.24 2.23 7.18
CA VAL A 929 8.22 3.23 7.59
C VAL A 929 8.35 4.29 6.49
N PRO A 930 8.50 5.59 6.81
CA PRO A 930 8.54 6.67 5.83
C PRO A 930 9.48 6.43 4.64
N GLN A 931 10.67 5.90 4.90
CA GLN A 931 11.72 5.67 3.91
C GLN A 931 11.40 4.56 2.89
N ALA A 932 10.54 3.60 3.24
CA ALA A 932 10.21 2.47 2.35
C ALA A 932 9.49 2.92 1.07
N ALA A 933 8.70 4.00 1.15
CA ALA A 933 7.89 4.47 0.04
C ALA A 933 8.66 5.34 -0.98
N VAL A 934 9.85 5.84 -0.61
CA VAL A 934 10.64 6.78 -1.43
C VAL A 934 10.92 6.22 -2.82
N GLY A 935 11.35 4.95 -2.87
CA GLY A 935 11.63 4.22 -4.11
C GLY A 935 10.47 4.17 -5.10
N ALA A 936 9.26 4.00 -4.58
CA ALA A 936 8.05 3.94 -5.39
C ALA A 936 7.58 5.33 -5.81
N ILE A 937 7.54 6.28 -4.87
CA ILE A 937 7.03 7.64 -5.09
C ILE A 937 7.90 8.36 -6.14
N MET A 938 9.23 8.20 -6.11
CA MET A 938 10.10 8.89 -7.08
C MET A 938 9.91 8.41 -8.54
N ARG A 939 9.45 7.16 -8.72
CA ARG A 939 9.20 6.57 -10.05
C ARG A 939 7.77 6.80 -10.54
N ALA A 940 6.89 7.37 -9.70
CA ALA A 940 5.49 7.59 -10.01
C ALA A 940 5.17 9.08 -10.21
N LYS A 941 4.37 9.40 -11.22
CA LYS A 941 3.85 10.76 -11.43
C LYS A 941 2.83 11.13 -10.35
N ARG A 942 1.94 10.21 -10.03
CA ARG A 942 0.76 10.45 -9.18
C ARG A 942 0.70 9.40 -8.11
N SER A 943 0.64 9.81 -6.84
CA SER A 943 0.60 8.89 -5.70
C SER A 943 -0.67 9.07 -4.90
N ILE A 944 -1.45 8.01 -4.73
CA ILE A 944 -2.55 7.94 -3.76
C ILE A 944 -2.09 7.03 -2.62
N VAL A 945 -1.99 7.59 -1.43
CA VAL A 945 -1.51 6.88 -0.24
C VAL A 945 -2.70 6.61 0.68
N VAL A 946 -3.02 5.33 0.84
CA VAL A 946 -4.17 4.86 1.62
C VAL A 946 -3.69 4.02 2.79
N GLY A 947 -4.22 4.32 3.96
CA GLY A 947 -3.77 3.72 5.19
C GLY A 947 -4.46 4.36 6.38
N ASP A 948 -4.06 3.92 7.56
CA ASP A 948 -4.67 4.36 8.80
C ASP A 948 -3.60 4.46 9.90
N PRO A 949 -3.26 5.68 10.34
CA PRO A 949 -2.22 5.87 11.34
C PRO A 949 -2.73 5.57 12.77
N LEU A 950 -4.05 5.32 12.94
CA LEU A 950 -4.70 4.87 14.18
C LEU A 950 -4.78 3.33 14.30
N GLN A 951 -4.23 2.61 13.33
CA GLN A 951 -3.92 1.18 13.44
C GLN A 951 -2.46 0.97 13.88
N ILE A 952 -1.95 -0.26 13.77
CA ILE A 952 -0.59 -0.59 14.24
C ILE A 952 0.46 0.28 13.51
N PRO A 953 1.37 0.92 14.27
CA PRO A 953 2.45 1.72 13.69
C PRO A 953 3.51 0.83 13.02
N PRO A 954 4.43 1.42 12.23
CA PRO A 954 5.53 0.67 11.64
C PRO A 954 6.40 -0.03 12.70
N VAL A 955 6.88 -1.24 12.39
CA VAL A 955 7.78 -1.99 13.28
C VAL A 955 9.21 -1.53 13.04
N VAL A 956 9.86 -1.05 14.09
CA VAL A 956 11.27 -0.60 14.07
C VAL A 956 12.12 -1.62 14.81
N SER A 957 13.24 -2.03 14.21
CA SER A 957 14.20 -2.97 14.81
C SER A 957 15.23 -2.30 15.72
N LEU A 958 15.48 -1.01 15.52
CA LEU A 958 16.45 -0.24 16.29
C LEU A 958 15.87 0.21 17.64
N PRO A 959 16.70 0.32 18.69
CA PRO A 959 16.31 0.92 19.96
C PRO A 959 15.81 2.37 19.81
N GLU A 960 14.87 2.78 20.66
CA GLU A 960 14.18 4.07 20.56
C GLU A 960 15.13 5.24 20.82
N LYS A 961 16.03 5.13 21.80
CA LYS A 961 17.03 6.16 22.08
C LYS A 961 18.03 6.36 20.94
N LEU A 962 18.49 5.26 20.33
CA LEU A 962 19.39 5.33 19.17
C LEU A 962 18.72 6.08 18.01
N ASN A 963 17.45 5.76 17.75
CA ASN A 963 16.67 6.48 16.74
C ASN A 963 16.53 7.98 17.09
N ALA A 964 16.25 8.31 18.35
CA ALA A 964 16.15 9.70 18.81
C ALA A 964 17.45 10.48 18.65
N GLU A 965 18.60 9.89 19.01
CA GLU A 965 19.91 10.53 18.86
C GLU A 965 20.31 10.71 17.38
N ILE A 966 19.94 9.76 16.50
CA ILE A 966 20.10 9.95 15.05
C ILE A 966 19.27 11.13 14.56
N CYS A 967 17.98 11.19 14.92
CA CYS A 967 17.11 12.32 14.54
C CYS A 967 17.66 13.66 15.04
N LYS A 968 18.13 13.71 16.29
CA LYS A 968 18.73 14.89 16.91
C LYS A 968 20.03 15.32 16.22
N PHE A 969 20.89 14.38 15.85
CA PHE A 969 22.14 14.67 15.15
C PHE A 969 21.90 15.35 13.80
N PHE A 970 20.86 14.91 13.08
CA PHE A 970 20.50 15.46 11.76
C PHE A 970 19.50 16.65 11.85
N ASP A 971 19.14 17.12 13.04
CA ASP A 971 18.17 18.20 13.26
C ASP A 971 16.79 17.93 12.63
N ILE A 972 16.25 16.73 12.90
CA ILE A 972 14.95 16.26 12.41
C ILE A 972 14.02 15.96 13.58
N ASP A 973 12.76 16.37 13.44
CA ASP A 973 11.69 16.02 14.35
C ASP A 973 11.36 14.52 14.28
N GLN A 974 11.64 13.79 15.37
CA GLN A 974 11.41 12.35 15.47
C GLN A 974 9.92 11.99 15.32
N VAL A 975 9.01 12.82 15.83
CA VAL A 975 7.57 12.56 15.83
C VAL A 975 7.00 12.74 14.42
N GLU A 976 7.50 13.75 13.68
CA GLU A 976 7.04 14.03 12.31
C GLU A 976 7.64 13.09 11.26
N TRP A 977 8.91 12.71 11.39
CA TRP A 977 9.68 12.09 10.30
C TRP A 977 10.21 10.68 10.58
N SER A 978 10.18 10.19 11.82
CA SER A 978 10.73 8.88 12.17
C SER A 978 9.68 7.92 12.74
N ALA A 979 9.76 6.66 12.31
CA ALA A 979 8.96 5.59 12.89
C ALA A 979 9.37 5.34 14.35
N PRO A 980 8.47 4.90 15.24
CA PRO A 980 7.09 4.45 14.97
C PRO A 980 6.04 5.57 14.98
N ALA A 981 6.40 6.80 15.36
CA ALA A 981 5.47 7.93 15.42
C ALA A 981 5.00 8.38 14.02
N ALA A 982 5.95 8.44 13.08
CA ALA A 982 5.68 8.71 11.67
C ALA A 982 5.51 7.41 10.86
N SER A 983 4.71 7.49 9.80
CA SER A 983 4.56 6.45 8.78
C SER A 983 4.43 7.07 7.40
N THR A 984 4.47 6.24 6.35
CA THR A 984 4.17 6.72 5.00
C THR A 984 2.81 7.43 4.92
N GLN A 985 1.82 7.00 5.69
CA GLN A 985 0.52 7.67 5.77
C GLN A 985 0.62 9.07 6.36
N THR A 986 1.30 9.26 7.50
CA THR A 986 1.33 10.56 8.18
C THR A 986 2.02 11.63 7.33
N LEU A 987 3.10 11.26 6.63
CA LEU A 987 3.77 12.16 5.69
C LEU A 987 2.89 12.48 4.47
N ALA A 988 2.15 11.49 3.94
CA ALA A 988 1.23 11.72 2.84
C ALA A 988 0.04 12.61 3.26
N ASP A 989 -0.49 12.43 4.46
CA ASP A 989 -1.52 13.28 5.04
C ASP A 989 -1.02 14.72 5.18
N GLN A 990 0.23 14.94 5.57
CA GLN A 990 0.84 16.26 5.62
C GLN A 990 1.13 16.87 4.24
N ALA A 991 1.43 16.05 3.25
CA ALA A 991 1.65 16.46 1.87
C ALA A 991 0.34 16.81 1.13
N SER A 992 -0.82 16.49 1.72
CA SER A 992 -2.14 16.63 1.12
C SER A 992 -2.79 17.98 1.40
N ARG A 993 -3.57 18.45 0.43
CA ARG A 993 -4.42 19.63 0.58
C ARG A 993 -5.67 19.37 1.42
N PHE A 994 -6.26 18.18 1.25
CA PHE A 994 -7.48 17.77 1.94
C PHE A 994 -7.16 17.01 3.21
N LYS A 995 -7.83 17.41 4.30
CA LYS A 995 -7.64 16.82 5.62
C LYS A 995 -8.94 16.72 6.39
N SER A 996 -8.88 16.05 7.53
CA SER A 996 -9.87 16.16 8.59
C SER A 996 -9.21 16.05 9.95
N THR A 997 -9.81 16.72 10.93
CA THR A 997 -9.34 16.71 12.31
C THR A 997 -10.26 15.82 13.15
N PHE A 998 -9.72 14.74 13.71
CA PHE A 998 -10.42 13.96 14.73
C PHE A 998 -10.05 14.49 16.11
N VAL A 999 -11.03 15.11 16.78
CA VAL A 999 -10.89 15.62 18.14
C VAL A 999 -11.03 14.43 19.11
N MET A 1000 -9.93 14.05 19.75
CA MET A 1000 -9.88 12.93 20.70
C MET A 1000 -9.61 13.45 22.11
N ASP A 1001 -9.90 12.63 23.14
CA ASP A 1001 -9.60 12.98 24.54
C ASP A 1001 -8.09 13.19 24.79
N VAL A 1002 -7.23 12.66 23.91
CA VAL A 1002 -5.77 12.75 23.98
C VAL A 1002 -5.22 13.28 22.65
N GLY A 1003 -5.28 14.61 22.48
CA GLY A 1003 -4.72 15.33 21.34
C GLY A 1003 -5.56 15.22 20.06
N ASP A 1004 -5.63 16.31 19.31
CA ASP A 1004 -6.27 16.32 18.01
C ASP A 1004 -5.40 15.58 16.99
N ARG A 1005 -6.04 14.79 16.12
CA ARG A 1005 -5.34 14.08 15.05
C ARG A 1005 -5.78 14.55 13.69
N GLU A 1006 -4.84 15.14 12.96
CA GLU A 1006 -5.01 15.42 11.54
C GLU A 1006 -4.78 14.15 10.72
N VAL A 1007 -5.72 13.84 9.84
CA VAL A 1007 -5.60 12.78 8.83
C VAL A 1007 -5.87 13.34 7.44
N GLY A 1008 -5.51 12.61 6.39
CA GLY A 1008 -5.91 12.91 5.02
C GLY A 1008 -7.43 12.77 4.84
N LEU A 1009 -7.91 12.76 3.60
CA LEU A 1009 -9.35 12.71 3.34
C LEU A 1009 -9.96 11.41 3.94
N PRO A 1010 -10.92 11.49 4.89
CA PRO A 1010 -11.34 10.33 5.67
C PRO A 1010 -12.46 9.53 5.00
N LEU A 1011 -12.39 8.21 5.12
CA LEU A 1011 -13.47 7.29 4.74
C LEU A 1011 -14.21 6.83 6.01
N LEU A 1012 -15.48 7.21 6.18
CA LEU A 1012 -16.22 6.99 7.44
C LEU A 1012 -17.18 5.79 7.43
N VAL A 1013 -17.63 5.31 6.26
CA VAL A 1013 -18.70 4.31 6.18
C VAL A 1013 -18.18 2.88 6.29
N HIS A 1014 -18.44 2.24 7.43
CA HIS A 1014 -17.95 0.91 7.78
C HIS A 1014 -18.94 -0.20 7.38
N ARG A 1015 -18.48 -1.19 6.59
CA ARG A 1015 -19.34 -2.27 6.06
C ARG A 1015 -18.91 -3.69 6.47
N ARG A 1016 -18.01 -3.83 7.44
CA ARG A 1016 -17.38 -5.12 7.79
C ARG A 1016 -17.88 -5.73 9.10
N CYS A 1017 -17.70 -5.02 10.21
CA CYS A 1017 -17.84 -5.55 11.57
C CYS A 1017 -19.21 -5.24 12.15
N GLN A 1018 -19.83 -6.24 12.76
CA GLN A 1018 -21.03 -6.08 13.57
C GLN A 1018 -20.73 -5.43 14.92
N ASN A 1019 -21.78 -4.97 15.60
CA ASN A 1019 -21.69 -4.60 17.01
C ASN A 1019 -21.52 -5.84 17.91
N PRO A 1020 -20.70 -5.74 18.98
CA PRO A 1020 -20.09 -4.52 19.54
C PRO A 1020 -18.73 -4.08 18.96
N MET A 1021 -18.14 -4.82 18.02
CA MET A 1021 -16.78 -4.55 17.55
C MET A 1021 -16.65 -3.18 16.88
N PHE A 1022 -17.64 -2.78 16.09
CA PHE A 1022 -17.68 -1.46 15.46
C PHE A 1022 -17.73 -0.34 16.49
N ASP A 1023 -18.68 -0.37 17.44
CA ASP A 1023 -18.84 0.67 18.46
C ASP A 1023 -17.59 0.85 19.33
N VAL A 1024 -16.93 -0.27 19.67
CA VAL A 1024 -15.64 -0.26 20.39
C VAL A 1024 -14.57 0.46 19.57
N SER A 1025 -14.37 0.06 18.32
CA SER A 1025 -13.36 0.64 17.43
C SER A 1025 -13.63 2.15 17.18
N ASN A 1026 -14.88 2.52 16.91
CA ASN A 1026 -15.30 3.89 16.65
C ASN A 1026 -15.10 4.81 17.86
N SER A 1027 -15.38 4.31 19.06
CA SER A 1027 -15.21 5.06 20.30
C SER A 1027 -13.74 5.25 20.68
N ILE A 1028 -12.89 4.24 20.46
CA ILE A 1028 -11.50 4.26 20.91
C ILE A 1028 -10.58 5.06 19.97
N ALA A 1029 -10.82 4.99 18.66
CA ALA A 1029 -9.87 5.47 17.67
C ALA A 1029 -10.38 6.59 16.75
N TYR A 1030 -11.70 6.75 16.56
CA TYR A 1030 -12.23 7.61 15.48
C TYR A 1030 -13.24 8.65 15.97
N ALA A 1031 -13.20 9.02 17.25
CA ALA A 1031 -14.04 10.07 17.83
C ALA A 1031 -15.54 9.95 17.50
N LYS A 1032 -16.04 8.70 17.38
CA LYS A 1032 -17.42 8.37 16.98
C LYS A 1032 -17.86 8.89 15.59
N GLN A 1033 -16.92 9.25 14.74
CA GLN A 1033 -17.20 9.78 13.40
C GLN A 1033 -17.57 8.71 12.37
N MET A 1034 -17.16 7.45 12.57
CA MET A 1034 -17.51 6.37 11.63
C MET A 1034 -19.01 6.06 11.68
N VAL A 1035 -19.53 5.59 10.54
CA VAL A 1035 -20.94 5.25 10.34
C VAL A 1035 -21.10 3.76 10.09
N HIS A 1036 -22.04 3.11 10.78
CA HIS A 1036 -22.29 1.68 10.67
C HIS A 1036 -23.21 1.38 9.47
N ALA A 1037 -22.70 0.64 8.49
CA ALA A 1037 -23.44 0.30 7.27
C ALA A 1037 -23.47 -1.21 7.01
N VAL A 1038 -23.41 -2.01 8.08
CA VAL A 1038 -23.45 -3.47 7.97
C VAL A 1038 -24.91 -3.92 7.96
N GLY A 1039 -25.24 -4.90 7.12
CA GLY A 1039 -26.57 -5.50 7.11
C GLY A 1039 -26.96 -6.15 8.45
N PRO A 1040 -28.23 -6.55 8.62
CA PRO A 1040 -28.71 -7.12 9.88
C PRO A 1040 -27.87 -8.30 10.35
N LYS A 1041 -27.58 -8.34 11.65
CA LYS A 1041 -26.73 -9.37 12.27
C LYS A 1041 -27.30 -10.77 12.00
N ARG A 1042 -26.49 -11.63 11.41
CA ARG A 1042 -26.80 -13.05 11.22
C ARG A 1042 -25.81 -13.85 12.08
N PRO A 1043 -26.24 -14.56 13.14
CA PRO A 1043 -25.32 -15.17 14.11
C PRO A 1043 -24.33 -16.19 13.53
N GLY A 1044 -24.49 -16.63 12.28
CA GLY A 1044 -23.64 -17.65 11.67
C GLY A 1044 -23.71 -18.99 12.41
N SER A 1045 -22.98 -19.98 11.94
CA SER A 1045 -22.86 -21.28 12.63
C SER A 1045 -22.10 -21.14 13.96
N ILE A 1046 -21.02 -20.35 13.96
CA ILE A 1046 -20.14 -20.14 15.12
C ILE A 1046 -20.85 -19.40 16.25
N GLY A 1047 -21.53 -18.28 15.96
CA GLY A 1047 -22.26 -17.52 16.98
C GLY A 1047 -23.49 -18.26 17.50
N SER A 1048 -24.08 -19.17 16.71
CA SER A 1048 -25.14 -20.07 17.19
C SER A 1048 -24.63 -21.10 18.21
N ALA A 1049 -23.38 -21.56 18.05
CA ALA A 1049 -22.76 -22.53 18.96
C ALA A 1049 -22.21 -21.88 20.24
N LEU A 1050 -21.50 -20.76 20.12
CA LEU A 1050 -20.81 -20.10 21.24
C LEU A 1050 -21.62 -19.00 21.93
N GLY A 1051 -22.76 -18.62 21.35
CA GLY A 1051 -23.61 -17.53 21.84
C GLY A 1051 -23.12 -16.13 21.44
N ARG A 1052 -23.66 -15.10 22.08
CA ARG A 1052 -23.32 -13.69 21.78
C ARG A 1052 -21.88 -13.35 22.17
N SER A 1053 -21.32 -12.33 21.52
CA SER A 1053 -20.02 -11.73 21.88
C SER A 1053 -19.99 -11.39 23.36
N ARG A 1054 -18.99 -11.89 24.10
CA ARG A 1054 -18.89 -11.72 25.56
C ARG A 1054 -17.45 -11.75 26.06
N TRP A 1055 -17.27 -11.26 27.28
CA TRP A 1055 -16.05 -11.48 28.05
C TRP A 1055 -16.16 -12.78 28.85
N VAL A 1056 -15.22 -13.70 28.64
CA VAL A 1056 -15.05 -14.93 29.43
C VAL A 1056 -14.06 -14.62 30.54
N ASP A 1057 -14.60 -14.22 31.69
CA ASP A 1057 -13.79 -13.76 32.83
C ASP A 1057 -13.10 -14.96 33.50
N ILE A 1058 -11.77 -14.98 33.42
CA ILE A 1058 -10.92 -16.02 34.02
C ILE A 1058 -9.88 -15.32 34.91
N ASN A 1059 -10.04 -15.48 36.22
CA ASN A 1059 -9.10 -15.01 37.22
C ASN A 1059 -8.14 -16.15 37.60
N GLY A 1060 -7.24 -16.50 36.69
CA GLY A 1060 -6.20 -17.50 36.93
C GLY A 1060 -4.98 -16.92 37.66
N ASP A 1061 -4.07 -17.79 38.12
CA ASP A 1061 -2.80 -17.35 38.71
C ASP A 1061 -1.61 -17.90 37.91
N ALA A 1062 -0.71 -17.02 37.45
CA ALA A 1062 0.45 -17.41 36.65
C ALA A 1062 1.64 -16.46 36.83
N GLU A 1063 2.84 -17.00 37.04
CA GLU A 1063 4.07 -16.20 37.16
C GLU A 1063 4.49 -15.59 35.82
N THR A 1064 4.24 -16.29 34.72
CA THR A 1064 4.48 -15.79 33.37
C THR A 1064 3.24 -15.10 32.80
N LYS A 1065 3.37 -14.45 31.63
CA LYS A 1065 2.22 -13.86 30.94
C LYS A 1065 1.20 -14.90 30.45
N TRP A 1066 1.57 -16.19 30.37
CA TRP A 1066 0.68 -17.27 29.95
C TRP A 1066 -0.12 -17.81 31.15
N CYS A 1067 -1.45 -17.80 31.04
CA CYS A 1067 -2.35 -18.43 31.99
C CYS A 1067 -2.90 -19.75 31.40
N PRO A 1068 -2.61 -20.92 31.99
CA PRO A 1068 -3.14 -22.20 31.51
C PRO A 1068 -4.67 -22.26 31.51
N ASP A 1069 -5.34 -21.68 32.50
CA ASP A 1069 -6.80 -21.70 32.63
C ASP A 1069 -7.48 -20.92 31.49
N GLU A 1070 -6.90 -19.79 31.08
CA GLU A 1070 -7.36 -19.05 29.90
C GLU A 1070 -7.20 -19.89 28.62
N GLY A 1071 -6.07 -20.59 28.47
CA GLY A 1071 -5.84 -21.50 27.35
C GLY A 1071 -6.85 -22.66 27.31
N GLU A 1072 -7.22 -23.21 28.46
CA GLU A 1072 -8.24 -24.27 28.55
C GLU A 1072 -9.64 -23.76 28.20
N ALA A 1073 -9.96 -22.52 28.57
CA ALA A 1073 -11.22 -21.88 28.17
C ALA A 1073 -11.34 -21.78 26.64
N VAL A 1074 -10.25 -21.42 25.94
CA VAL A 1074 -10.22 -21.40 24.47
C VAL A 1074 -10.42 -22.80 23.88
N VAL A 1075 -9.75 -23.82 24.42
CA VAL A 1075 -9.91 -25.21 23.97
C VAL A 1075 -11.35 -25.69 24.15
N ARG A 1076 -11.99 -25.35 25.27
CA ARG A 1076 -13.41 -25.68 25.52
C ARG A 1076 -14.32 -25.06 24.46
N MET A 1077 -14.12 -23.79 24.11
CA MET A 1077 -14.88 -23.13 23.05
C MET A 1077 -14.69 -23.83 21.70
N LEU A 1078 -13.46 -24.23 21.35
CA LEU A 1078 -13.22 -24.99 20.12
C LEU A 1078 -13.90 -26.37 20.15
N LYS A 1079 -13.94 -27.04 21.31
CA LYS A 1079 -14.67 -28.31 21.49
C LYS A 1079 -16.19 -28.13 21.31
N GLU A 1080 -16.76 -27.02 21.78
CA GLU A 1080 -18.17 -26.69 21.55
C GLU A 1080 -18.48 -26.50 20.06
N LEU A 1081 -17.58 -25.85 19.30
CA LEU A 1081 -17.71 -25.73 17.84
C LEU A 1081 -17.65 -27.09 17.14
N ALA A 1082 -16.71 -27.95 17.54
CA ALA A 1082 -16.57 -29.30 17.00
C ALA A 1082 -17.80 -30.16 17.30
N ALA A 1083 -18.34 -30.08 18.53
CA ALA A 1083 -19.56 -30.77 18.94
C ALA A 1083 -20.80 -30.30 18.16
N SER A 1084 -20.79 -29.05 17.69
CA SER A 1084 -21.85 -28.47 16.85
C SER A 1084 -21.76 -28.88 15.37
N GLY A 1085 -20.82 -29.75 15.01
CA GLY A 1085 -20.63 -30.26 13.65
C GLY A 1085 -19.96 -29.27 12.68
N ILE A 1086 -19.32 -28.21 13.20
CA ILE A 1086 -18.63 -27.20 12.37
C ILE A 1086 -17.27 -27.74 11.92
N THR A 1087 -17.03 -27.77 10.62
CA THR A 1087 -15.73 -28.12 10.02
C THR A 1087 -14.99 -26.85 9.58
N ASN A 1088 -13.65 -26.87 9.66
CA ASN A 1088 -12.75 -25.74 9.36
C ASN A 1088 -13.29 -24.35 9.80
N PRO A 1089 -13.48 -24.12 11.11
CA PRO A 1089 -14.11 -22.89 11.59
C PRO A 1089 -13.27 -21.65 11.27
N ASP A 1090 -13.91 -20.58 10.80
CA ASP A 1090 -13.27 -19.30 10.51
C ASP A 1090 -13.08 -18.46 11.79
N VAL A 1091 -12.18 -18.94 12.66
CA VAL A 1091 -11.82 -18.30 13.93
C VAL A 1091 -10.36 -17.89 13.93
N PHE A 1092 -10.07 -16.68 14.42
CA PHE A 1092 -8.72 -16.28 14.82
C PHE A 1092 -8.57 -16.23 16.34
N ILE A 1093 -7.47 -16.78 16.84
CA ILE A 1093 -7.02 -16.62 18.23
C ILE A 1093 -5.90 -15.60 18.23
N ILE A 1094 -6.22 -14.40 18.71
CA ILE A 1094 -5.33 -13.24 18.69
C ILE A 1094 -4.85 -12.96 20.11
N THR A 1095 -3.56 -12.69 20.28
CA THR A 1095 -2.99 -12.30 21.57
C THR A 1095 -1.99 -11.15 21.44
N PRO A 1096 -1.89 -10.26 22.45
CA PRO A 1096 -0.88 -9.19 22.43
C PRO A 1096 0.56 -9.71 22.63
N PHE A 1097 0.77 -10.94 23.12
CA PHE A 1097 2.10 -11.42 23.51
C PHE A 1097 2.52 -12.70 22.79
N LYS A 1098 3.74 -12.71 22.23
CA LYS A 1098 4.34 -13.86 21.55
C LYS A 1098 4.47 -15.11 22.42
N ILE A 1099 4.70 -14.95 23.72
CA ILE A 1099 4.74 -16.07 24.68
C ILE A 1099 3.37 -16.77 24.80
N ILE A 1100 2.27 -16.02 24.71
CA ILE A 1100 0.92 -16.60 24.76
C ILE A 1100 0.64 -17.34 23.46
N GLU A 1101 1.00 -16.77 22.31
CA GLU A 1101 0.87 -17.43 21.01
C GLU A 1101 1.58 -18.79 21.01
N GLN A 1102 2.85 -18.81 21.42
CA GLN A 1102 3.66 -20.03 21.42
C GLN A 1102 3.09 -21.11 22.35
N ASN A 1103 2.64 -20.73 23.54
CA ASN A 1103 2.07 -21.68 24.49
C ASN A 1103 0.66 -22.15 24.09
N MET A 1104 -0.15 -21.29 23.47
CA MET A 1104 -1.46 -21.67 22.92
C MET A 1104 -1.30 -22.69 21.78
N ARG A 1105 -0.34 -22.48 20.87
CA ARG A 1105 -0.03 -23.45 19.81
C ARG A 1105 0.39 -24.80 20.41
N ARG A 1106 1.34 -24.81 21.35
CA ARG A 1106 1.75 -26.03 22.07
C ARG A 1106 0.61 -26.73 22.81
N ARG A 1107 -0.37 -25.97 23.31
CA ARG A 1107 -1.56 -26.53 23.98
C ARG A 1107 -2.49 -27.19 22.97
N LEU A 1108 -2.70 -26.58 21.80
CA LEU A 1108 -3.49 -27.15 20.69
C LEU A 1108 -2.83 -28.38 20.09
N ASP A 1109 -1.50 -28.47 20.12
CA ASP A 1109 -0.77 -29.65 19.64
C ASP A 1109 -1.16 -30.95 20.37
N ARG A 1110 -1.71 -30.83 21.58
CA ARG A 1110 -2.18 -31.96 22.39
C ARG A 1110 -3.61 -32.40 22.07
N GLU A 1111 -4.35 -31.66 21.24
CA GLU A 1111 -5.77 -31.89 20.95
C GLU A 1111 -5.95 -32.54 19.57
N THR A 1112 -5.35 -33.71 19.35
CA THR A 1112 -5.36 -34.38 18.03
C THR A 1112 -6.76 -34.79 17.55
N ASP A 1113 -7.67 -35.12 18.48
CA ASP A 1113 -9.02 -35.56 18.15
C ASP A 1113 -9.91 -34.41 17.65
N LEU A 1114 -9.74 -33.21 18.21
CA LEU A 1114 -10.47 -32.00 17.81
C LEU A 1114 -10.24 -31.66 16.32
N LEU A 1115 -9.06 -31.97 15.80
CA LEU A 1115 -8.68 -31.71 14.41
C LEU A 1115 -9.28 -32.69 13.43
N ARG A 1116 -9.40 -33.97 13.82
CA ARG A 1116 -10.10 -34.96 12.99
C ARG A 1116 -11.53 -34.54 12.80
N THR A 1117 -12.16 -34.01 13.84
CA THR A 1117 -13.52 -33.44 13.77
C THR A 1117 -13.59 -32.21 12.87
N PHE A 1118 -12.58 -31.33 12.90
CA PHE A 1118 -12.52 -30.15 12.01
C PHE A 1118 -12.11 -30.46 10.57
N GLY A 1119 -11.48 -31.61 10.31
CA GLY A 1119 -10.99 -32.00 8.99
C GLY A 1119 -9.79 -31.18 8.49
N VAL A 1120 -8.94 -30.68 9.39
CA VAL A 1120 -7.81 -29.78 9.06
C VAL A 1120 -6.47 -30.31 9.57
N LYS A 1121 -5.37 -29.97 8.90
CA LYS A 1121 -4.00 -30.24 9.37
C LYS A 1121 -3.64 -29.28 10.50
N LEU A 1122 -3.32 -29.81 11.69
CA LEU A 1122 -3.03 -29.04 12.92
C LEU A 1122 -1.99 -27.94 12.70
N ASP A 1123 -0.82 -28.32 12.20
CA ASP A 1123 0.34 -27.42 12.12
C ASP A 1123 0.03 -26.23 11.21
N GLU A 1124 -0.67 -26.48 10.11
CA GLU A 1124 -1.08 -25.45 9.17
C GLU A 1124 -2.19 -24.56 9.75
N TRP A 1125 -3.24 -25.17 10.33
CA TRP A 1125 -4.35 -24.41 10.92
C TRP A 1125 -3.88 -23.56 12.10
N CYS A 1126 -3.10 -24.12 13.03
CA CYS A 1126 -2.57 -23.37 14.18
C CYS A 1126 -1.63 -22.26 13.73
N ARG A 1127 -0.79 -22.50 12.72
CA ARG A 1127 0.08 -21.45 12.16
C ARG A 1127 -0.71 -20.31 11.54
N ASP A 1128 -1.81 -20.63 10.87
CA ASP A 1128 -2.57 -19.65 10.12
C ASP A 1128 -3.64 -18.94 10.95
N ARG A 1129 -4.11 -19.54 12.05
CA ARG A 1129 -5.24 -19.08 12.89
C ARG A 1129 -4.88 -18.65 14.31
N VAL A 1130 -3.68 -18.97 14.82
CA VAL A 1130 -3.19 -18.52 16.13
C VAL A 1130 -1.98 -17.61 15.95
N GLY A 1131 -1.98 -16.41 16.53
CA GLY A 1131 -0.93 -15.44 16.27
C GLY A 1131 -0.99 -14.20 17.16
N THR A 1132 0.06 -13.39 17.06
CA THR A 1132 0.02 -12.03 17.61
C THR A 1132 -0.79 -11.09 16.70
N ILE A 1133 -1.09 -9.90 17.19
CA ILE A 1133 -1.87 -8.89 16.46
C ILE A 1133 -1.21 -8.54 15.11
N HIS A 1134 0.13 -8.48 15.04
CA HIS A 1134 0.88 -8.25 13.80
C HIS A 1134 0.66 -9.37 12.75
N THR A 1135 0.45 -10.61 13.19
CA THR A 1135 0.27 -11.77 12.30
C THR A 1135 -1.04 -11.70 11.50
N PHE A 1136 -2.09 -11.08 12.06
CA PHE A 1136 -3.43 -10.98 11.46
C PHE A 1136 -3.70 -9.63 10.79
N GLN A 1137 -2.67 -8.81 10.66
CA GLN A 1137 -2.78 -7.53 10.00
C GLN A 1137 -3.17 -7.70 8.52
N GLY A 1138 -4.14 -6.90 8.06
CA GLY A 1138 -4.73 -7.04 6.72
C GLY A 1138 -5.59 -8.30 6.52
N ARG A 1139 -5.75 -9.15 7.54
CA ARG A 1139 -6.64 -10.33 7.52
C ARG A 1139 -7.90 -10.06 8.33
N GLU A 1140 -8.87 -10.93 8.18
CA GLU A 1140 -10.16 -10.88 8.86
C GLU A 1140 -10.70 -12.29 9.02
N ALA A 1141 -11.51 -12.51 10.04
CA ALA A 1141 -12.21 -13.76 10.29
C ALA A 1141 -13.65 -13.48 10.71
N ASP A 1142 -14.53 -14.44 10.50
CA ASP A 1142 -15.90 -14.40 11.01
C ASP A 1142 -15.93 -14.12 12.52
N THR A 1143 -15.09 -14.86 13.27
CA THR A 1143 -15.03 -14.78 14.73
C THR A 1143 -13.59 -14.59 15.23
N VAL A 1144 -13.42 -13.76 16.26
CA VAL A 1144 -12.14 -13.56 16.95
C VAL A 1144 -12.25 -13.95 18.42
N ILE A 1145 -11.27 -14.70 18.90
CA ILE A 1145 -11.02 -14.96 20.31
C ILE A 1145 -9.76 -14.16 20.70
N LEU A 1146 -9.94 -13.11 21.50
CA LEU A 1146 -8.85 -12.29 22.03
C LEU A 1146 -8.37 -12.88 23.36
N LEU A 1147 -7.20 -13.49 23.35
CA LEU A 1147 -6.57 -14.14 24.49
C LEU A 1147 -5.54 -13.21 25.15
N LEU A 1148 -5.89 -12.65 26.31
CA LEU A 1148 -5.17 -11.54 26.94
C LEU A 1148 -3.95 -11.97 27.76
N GLY A 1149 -4.10 -12.98 28.62
CA GLY A 1149 -3.09 -13.40 29.60
C GLY A 1149 -2.77 -12.33 30.64
N ALA A 1150 -1.53 -12.41 31.16
CA ALA A 1150 -0.99 -11.56 32.20
C ALA A 1150 -1.93 -11.36 33.43
N PRO A 1151 -2.30 -12.43 34.14
CA PRO A 1151 -3.35 -12.35 35.16
C PRO A 1151 -2.88 -11.74 36.51
N LYS A 1152 -1.58 -11.78 36.83
CA LYS A 1152 -1.05 -11.29 38.12
C LYS A 1152 -0.99 -9.76 38.21
N ALA A 1153 -1.26 -9.20 39.39
CA ALA A 1153 -1.14 -7.75 39.64
C ALA A 1153 0.26 -7.20 39.29
N SER A 1154 1.34 -7.94 39.60
CA SER A 1154 2.73 -7.57 39.31
C SER A 1154 3.05 -7.36 37.82
N GLN A 1155 2.19 -7.84 36.91
CA GLN A 1155 2.36 -7.71 35.46
C GLN A 1155 1.68 -6.45 34.89
N GLN A 1156 1.39 -5.45 35.73
CA GLN A 1156 0.70 -4.21 35.34
C GLN A 1156 1.37 -3.46 34.19
N ARG A 1157 2.71 -3.40 34.15
CA ARG A 1157 3.45 -2.76 33.02
C ARG A 1157 3.14 -3.43 31.68
N ALA A 1158 3.00 -4.75 31.64
CA ALA A 1158 2.67 -5.47 30.42
C ALA A 1158 1.25 -5.14 29.94
N ARG A 1159 0.30 -5.04 30.88
CA ARG A 1159 -1.07 -4.60 30.58
C ARG A 1159 -1.11 -3.15 30.11
N GLN A 1160 -0.39 -2.26 30.76
CA GLN A 1160 -0.25 -0.85 30.37
C GLN A 1160 0.34 -0.71 28.97
N TRP A 1161 1.40 -1.45 28.64
CA TRP A 1161 1.96 -1.44 27.27
C TRP A 1161 0.92 -1.87 26.21
N ALA A 1162 0.15 -2.93 26.48
CA ALA A 1162 -0.88 -3.40 25.57
C ALA A 1162 -2.10 -2.46 25.51
N ALA A 1163 -2.35 -1.69 26.57
CA ALA A 1163 -3.47 -0.75 26.69
C ALA A 1163 -3.13 0.69 26.29
N SER A 1164 -1.84 1.07 26.22
CA SER A 1164 -1.38 2.45 26.07
C SER A 1164 -1.63 3.01 24.65
N PRO A 1165 -1.30 2.31 23.55
CA PRO A 1165 -1.76 2.75 22.23
C PRO A 1165 -3.19 2.26 21.97
N PRO A 1166 -4.13 3.12 21.52
CA PRO A 1166 -5.46 2.67 21.11
C PRO A 1166 -5.40 1.61 19.98
N ASN A 1167 -4.30 1.62 19.23
CA ASN A 1167 -4.05 0.85 18.01
C ASN A 1167 -4.09 -0.67 18.22
N ILE A 1168 -3.63 -1.19 19.36
CA ILE A 1168 -3.53 -2.64 19.62
C ILE A 1168 -4.91 -3.28 19.76
N ILE A 1169 -5.76 -2.72 20.62
CA ILE A 1169 -7.12 -3.19 20.84
C ILE A 1169 -8.00 -2.88 19.63
N ASN A 1170 -7.87 -1.69 19.04
CA ASN A 1170 -8.57 -1.32 17.81
C ASN A 1170 -8.32 -2.36 16.70
N VAL A 1171 -7.05 -2.74 16.47
CA VAL A 1171 -6.75 -3.78 15.48
C VAL A 1171 -7.31 -5.12 15.90
N ALA A 1172 -7.09 -5.61 17.12
CA ALA A 1172 -7.56 -6.94 17.52
C ALA A 1172 -9.10 -7.10 17.35
N VAL A 1173 -9.86 -6.09 17.77
CA VAL A 1173 -11.32 -6.08 17.71
C VAL A 1173 -11.83 -5.97 16.27
N SER A 1174 -11.22 -5.11 15.44
CA SER A 1174 -11.63 -4.88 14.04
C SER A 1174 -11.31 -6.05 13.08
N ARG A 1175 -10.64 -7.12 13.55
CA ARG A 1175 -10.45 -8.35 12.77
C ARG A 1175 -11.68 -9.25 12.74
N ALA A 1176 -12.62 -9.06 13.68
CA ALA A 1176 -13.81 -9.89 13.80
C ALA A 1176 -14.99 -9.31 12.99
N LYS A 1177 -15.58 -10.12 12.09
CA LYS A 1177 -16.75 -9.69 11.32
C LYS A 1177 -18.06 -9.81 12.11
N GLN A 1178 -18.29 -10.94 12.76
CA GLN A 1178 -19.57 -11.27 13.41
C GLN A 1178 -19.48 -11.37 14.93
N ASN A 1179 -18.48 -12.07 15.45
CA ASN A 1179 -18.42 -12.40 16.88
C ASN A 1179 -17.03 -12.11 17.48
N LEU A 1180 -17.03 -11.60 18.71
CA LEU A 1180 -15.83 -11.35 19.50
C LEU A 1180 -15.98 -11.97 20.89
N TYR A 1181 -15.02 -12.81 21.26
CA TYR A 1181 -14.90 -13.35 22.61
C TYR A 1181 -13.57 -12.92 23.20
N VAL A 1182 -13.60 -12.34 24.39
CA VAL A 1182 -12.39 -11.92 25.12
C VAL A 1182 -12.17 -12.89 26.26
N VAL A 1183 -10.97 -13.47 26.37
CA VAL A 1183 -10.60 -14.43 27.41
C VAL A 1183 -9.49 -13.83 28.27
N GLY A 1184 -9.74 -13.72 29.57
CA GLY A 1184 -8.79 -13.20 30.56
C GLY A 1184 -9.49 -12.52 31.73
N SER A 1185 -8.73 -12.03 32.71
CA SER A 1185 -9.28 -11.36 33.90
C SER A 1185 -9.86 -9.98 33.55
N ALA A 1186 -11.18 -9.82 33.64
CA ALA A 1186 -11.85 -8.55 33.39
C ALA A 1186 -11.39 -7.45 34.36
N ALA A 1187 -11.27 -7.78 35.64
CA ALA A 1187 -10.84 -6.85 36.68
C ALA A 1187 -9.40 -6.35 36.47
N ALA A 1188 -8.47 -7.24 36.12
CA ALA A 1188 -7.06 -6.88 35.92
C ALA A 1188 -6.84 -5.99 34.68
N TRP A 1189 -7.65 -6.18 33.63
CA TRP A 1189 -7.51 -5.48 32.36
C TRP A 1189 -8.36 -4.21 32.24
N ALA A 1190 -9.55 -4.15 32.86
CA ALA A 1190 -10.38 -2.93 32.85
C ALA A 1190 -9.69 -1.75 33.57
N GLY A 1191 -8.82 -2.02 34.54
CA GLY A 1191 -8.02 -0.97 35.21
C GLY A 1191 -6.79 -0.51 34.43
N ALA A 1192 -6.45 -1.13 33.30
CA ALA A 1192 -5.18 -0.90 32.61
C ALA A 1192 -5.20 0.26 31.59
N GLY A 1193 -6.39 0.66 31.10
CA GLY A 1193 -6.53 1.77 30.15
C GLY A 1193 -7.97 2.01 29.69
N THR A 1194 -8.26 3.20 29.18
CA THR A 1194 -9.59 3.64 28.72
C THR A 1194 -10.15 2.78 27.58
N SER A 1195 -9.29 2.31 26.66
CA SER A 1195 -9.66 1.43 25.55
C SER A 1195 -10.30 0.12 26.01
N LEU A 1196 -9.75 -0.51 27.05
CA LEU A 1196 -10.25 -1.76 27.62
C LEU A 1196 -11.50 -1.57 28.47
N GLN A 1197 -11.66 -0.41 29.10
CA GLN A 1197 -12.90 -0.04 29.79
C GLN A 1197 -14.07 0.07 28.81
N VAL A 1198 -13.84 0.71 27.66
CA VAL A 1198 -14.83 0.78 26.57
C VAL A 1198 -15.16 -0.62 26.06
N LEU A 1199 -14.15 -1.46 25.80
CA LEU A 1199 -14.35 -2.85 25.38
C LEU A 1199 -15.20 -3.65 26.38
N HIS A 1200 -14.85 -3.60 27.67
CA HIS A 1200 -15.59 -4.30 28.72
C HIS A 1200 -17.04 -3.81 28.82
N ARG A 1201 -17.27 -2.49 28.79
CA ARG A 1201 -18.61 -1.89 28.85
C ARG A 1201 -19.48 -2.31 27.66
N GLN A 1202 -18.94 -2.25 26.45
CA GLN A 1202 -19.66 -2.59 25.22
C GLN A 1202 -20.00 -4.09 25.14
N LEU A 1203 -19.09 -4.96 25.58
CA LEU A 1203 -19.36 -6.38 25.69
C LEU A 1203 -20.40 -6.70 26.77
N ALA A 1204 -20.38 -5.99 27.90
CA ALA A 1204 -21.38 -6.15 28.97
C ALA A 1204 -22.79 -5.67 28.55
N GLN A 1205 -22.89 -4.63 27.72
CA GLN A 1205 -24.18 -4.16 27.17
C GLN A 1205 -24.73 -5.09 26.08
N SER A 1206 -23.86 -5.87 25.43
CA SER A 1206 -24.23 -6.80 24.35
C SER A 1206 -24.55 -8.22 24.83
N ALA A 1207 -24.07 -8.60 26.02
CA ALA A 1207 -24.30 -9.88 26.68
C ALA A 1207 -25.71 -9.91 27.29
#